data_AF-A0A1F8NLA9-F1
#
_entry.id   AF-A0A1F8NLA9-F1
#
_cell.length_a   1.000
_cell.length_b   1.000
_cell.length_c   1.000
_cell.angle_alpha   90.00
_cell.angle_beta   90.00
_cell.angle_gamma   90.00
#
_symmetry.space_group_name_H-M   'P 1'
#
loop_
_entity.id
_entity.type
_entity.pdbx_description
1 polymer ?
#
loop_
_entity_poly.entity_id
_entity_poly.type
_entity_poly.pdbx_seq_one_letter_code
_entity_poly.pdbx_strand_id
1 'polypeptide(L)'
;MLESGQLAAWIADGRLAGIASFAFDRDNPAGLSPSCVRDVRPLAQAGRPTPEILERLIVTRVRSIADLLLPLYDRTSGAAGFISFDLQPLPTAAAGTILDAARRVWERVNRPNVLLRLPASPEAALVVEAATADGLNLHITAVGTLERYAEIADAYVRGLEVRQARGDSVDHLASIITLDLAGLDAAVERQLDQIARLDPKAAARARSLTDRAGRAFARLAVAQAWAVRSSAAFRRLAERGARPQLPLIAGLGVDPKPGAGRSHDAPVPGAGYLIALEAEGLGALADGGRVEPLPESDMAAPRAELDALGALGVSWAEVSEQLEQRALHESVHTHQGQLRAAGRMAARVQHELGDLLPRVRETLEQLVAGAVVRRIWDRDESLWAAGGPGAAEVRRRMGWLTLPDEMLAALEGIHALATEARDDGLSGVVLLGMGGSSLASDVMSRVLRGDSAAMDLTVLDSTDPAAVVRVTRRHACQKTLFLVASKSGTTAEPLALFEHFWARTVEKLGERAGRHFVALTDPGTPLERLARDRRFRAVVATPENVGGRYSALSEFGLLPAALLGIDLRALLHGGAQMMRACGPESPTLENPGLFLGAILAAAMEAGKDKVTLVADPPLAPFGDWIEQLLAESSGKEGKGIVPIVGEPPGTGRHYGADRLLVYLRFDGSLDGKAAGWVRAGIPVIILETSGGPAGLGAEFYRWEFATAVACHGLGVNAFDQPDVQRAKTRTMDLLKAYARTRSLPEPRPLWQSESVTLQGGPDLPGLNSASGLSEVVECIASQIRFHETFALLLYLAPGRAWDRPLAALRRNLREAGIVSTVGFGPRYLHSTGQLHKGGPDRMVFLMVTADPAEDLAVPGAAYTFGVLEHAQAMGDLQALVGLGRRAYALHLRSPDEAAVVLRTLAAITGTHRTGTA
;
A
#
# COMPACT_ATOMS: atom_id res chain seq x y z
N MET A 1 -12.75 14.36 -1.66
CA MET A 1 -12.83 15.09 -0.38
C MET A 1 -12.00 14.44 0.73
N LEU A 2 -12.28 13.20 1.14
CA LEU A 2 -11.50 12.52 2.19
C LEU A 2 -10.03 12.32 1.75
N GLU A 3 -9.83 11.77 0.55
CA GLU A 3 -8.47 11.47 0.03
C GLU A 3 -7.70 12.72 -0.39
N SER A 4 -8.40 13.75 -0.90
CA SER A 4 -7.77 15.00 -1.31
C SER A 4 -7.35 15.88 -0.13
N GLY A 5 -7.59 15.46 1.12
CA GLY A 5 -7.34 16.26 2.32
C GLY A 5 -8.28 17.45 2.50
N GLN A 6 -9.16 17.72 1.54
CA GLN A 6 -10.08 18.85 1.56
C GLN A 6 -11.00 18.82 2.78
N LEU A 7 -11.47 17.63 3.17
CA LEU A 7 -12.32 17.51 4.36
C LEU A 7 -11.56 17.88 5.64
N ALA A 8 -10.31 17.44 5.77
CA ALA A 8 -9.45 17.79 6.90
C ALA A 8 -9.19 19.31 6.95
N ALA A 9 -8.94 19.94 5.79
CA ALA A 9 -8.78 21.38 5.68
C ALA A 9 -10.04 22.15 6.11
N TRP A 10 -11.23 21.72 5.67
CA TRP A 10 -12.49 22.36 6.07
C TRP A 10 -12.78 22.24 7.57
N ILE A 11 -12.39 21.14 8.19
CA ILE A 11 -12.49 20.95 9.64
C ILE A 11 -11.49 21.84 10.37
N ALA A 12 -10.23 21.90 9.90
CA ALA A 12 -9.17 22.70 10.51
C ALA A 12 -9.48 24.21 10.45
N ASP A 13 -10.04 24.67 9.34
CA ASP A 13 -10.44 26.07 9.12
C ASP A 13 -11.73 26.44 9.88
N GLY A 14 -12.35 25.51 10.62
CA GLY A 14 -13.60 25.74 11.36
C GLY A 14 -14.84 25.95 10.48
N ARG A 15 -14.76 25.63 9.18
CA ARG A 15 -15.87 25.78 8.22
C ARG A 15 -16.93 24.70 8.41
N LEU A 16 -16.54 23.53 8.92
CA LEU A 16 -17.40 22.36 9.05
C LEU A 16 -17.57 21.94 10.51
N ALA A 17 -18.82 21.92 10.99
CA ALA A 17 -19.16 21.42 12.33
C ALA A 17 -19.49 19.91 12.34
N GLY A 18 -19.77 19.30 11.19
CA GLY A 18 -20.12 17.88 11.06
C GLY A 18 -20.60 17.55 9.66
N ILE A 19 -20.96 16.28 9.43
CA ILE A 19 -21.47 15.77 8.15
C ILE A 19 -22.86 15.19 8.36
N ALA A 20 -23.86 15.78 7.70
CA ALA A 20 -25.27 15.40 7.84
C ALA A 20 -25.69 14.21 6.96
N SER A 21 -24.95 13.94 5.88
CA SER A 21 -25.16 12.82 4.99
C SER A 21 -23.86 12.47 4.26
N PHE A 22 -23.65 11.20 3.98
CA PHE A 22 -22.56 10.71 3.15
C PHE A 22 -23.11 9.71 2.15
N ALA A 23 -22.80 9.91 0.87
CA ALA A 23 -23.01 8.94 -0.17
C ALA A 23 -21.70 8.76 -0.94
N PHE A 24 -21.48 7.54 -1.45
CA PHE A 24 -20.54 7.35 -2.54
C PHE A 24 -21.01 8.14 -3.76
N ASP A 25 -20.06 8.77 -4.45
CA ASP A 25 -20.29 9.62 -5.62
C ASP A 25 -21.33 9.00 -6.58
N ARG A 26 -22.46 9.71 -6.76
CA ARG A 26 -23.61 9.25 -7.55
C ARG A 26 -23.31 9.33 -9.05
N ASP A 27 -22.45 10.25 -9.46
CA ASP A 27 -22.16 10.59 -10.85
C ASP A 27 -20.88 9.93 -11.37
N ASN A 28 -20.19 9.15 -10.53
CA ASN A 28 -19.09 8.29 -10.92
C ASN A 28 -19.50 6.80 -10.96
N PRO A 29 -20.24 6.36 -11.99
CA PRO A 29 -20.59 4.95 -12.16
C PRO A 29 -19.37 4.03 -12.35
N ALA A 30 -18.18 4.59 -12.59
CA ALA A 30 -16.94 3.87 -12.91
C ALA A 30 -15.99 3.63 -11.72
N GLY A 31 -16.15 4.26 -10.56
CA GLY A 31 -15.25 3.95 -9.46
C GLY A 31 -15.45 4.73 -8.17
N LEU A 32 -15.76 3.98 -7.12
CA LEU A 32 -15.23 4.32 -5.80
C LEU A 32 -13.71 4.56 -5.92
N SER A 33 -13.16 5.43 -5.08
CA SER A 33 -11.76 5.86 -5.15
C SER A 33 -10.74 4.70 -5.09
N PRO A 34 -9.46 4.91 -5.47
CA PRO A 34 -8.43 3.87 -5.38
C PRO A 34 -8.34 3.19 -4.01
N SER A 35 -8.58 3.92 -2.92
CA SER A 35 -8.61 3.30 -1.58
C SER A 35 -9.81 2.36 -1.40
N CYS A 36 -10.95 2.58 -2.06
CA CYS A 36 -12.05 1.62 -2.07
C CYS A 36 -11.72 0.36 -2.87
N VAL A 37 -10.99 0.47 -3.98
CA VAL A 37 -10.50 -0.71 -4.73
C VAL A 37 -9.66 -1.58 -3.79
N ARG A 38 -8.74 -0.97 -3.05
CA ARG A 38 -7.90 -1.64 -2.04
C ARG A 38 -8.74 -2.38 -0.99
N ASP A 39 -9.79 -1.75 -0.48
CA ASP A 39 -10.63 -2.33 0.58
C ASP A 39 -11.58 -3.43 0.04
N VAL A 40 -12.06 -3.32 -1.21
CA VAL A 40 -12.94 -4.32 -1.85
C VAL A 40 -12.18 -5.57 -2.28
N ARG A 41 -10.96 -5.40 -2.78
CA ARG A 41 -10.15 -6.45 -3.40
C ARG A 41 -10.08 -7.75 -2.60
N PRO A 42 -9.62 -7.76 -1.33
CA PRO A 42 -9.51 -9.00 -0.57
C PRO A 42 -10.85 -9.71 -0.39
N LEU A 43 -11.92 -8.95 -0.08
CA LEU A 43 -13.26 -9.51 0.13
C LEU A 43 -13.85 -10.10 -1.15
N ALA A 44 -13.75 -9.37 -2.26
CA ALA A 44 -14.25 -9.81 -3.55
C ALA A 44 -13.50 -11.04 -4.07
N GLN A 45 -12.17 -11.05 -3.96
CA GLN A 45 -11.35 -12.16 -4.43
C GLN A 45 -11.53 -13.39 -3.51
N ALA A 46 -11.76 -13.20 -2.20
CA ALA A 46 -12.21 -14.25 -1.28
C ALA A 46 -13.66 -14.73 -1.49
N GLY A 47 -14.43 -14.10 -2.39
CA GLY A 47 -15.79 -14.55 -2.74
C GLY A 47 -16.90 -14.07 -1.81
N ARG A 48 -16.67 -13.00 -1.02
CA ARG A 48 -17.72 -12.43 -0.16
C ARG A 48 -18.87 -11.82 -0.98
N PRO A 49 -20.13 -11.91 -0.53
CA PRO A 49 -21.28 -11.33 -1.22
C PRO A 49 -21.21 -9.79 -1.31
N THR A 50 -21.69 -9.21 -2.41
CA THR A 50 -21.71 -7.76 -2.63
C THR A 50 -22.34 -6.95 -1.49
N PRO A 51 -23.47 -7.37 -0.86
CA PRO A 51 -24.02 -6.63 0.27
C PRO A 51 -23.07 -6.53 1.46
N GLU A 52 -22.30 -7.60 1.74
CA GLU A 52 -21.32 -7.60 2.81
C GLU A 52 -20.13 -6.70 2.49
N ILE A 53 -19.65 -6.74 1.23
CA ILE A 53 -18.60 -5.84 0.74
C ILE A 53 -19.04 -4.38 0.92
N LEU A 54 -20.28 -4.05 0.57
CA LEU A 54 -20.82 -2.70 0.74
C LEU A 54 -20.92 -2.29 2.21
N GLU A 55 -21.47 -3.15 3.07
CA GLU A 55 -21.57 -2.86 4.52
C GLU A 55 -20.18 -2.60 5.11
N ARG A 56 -19.18 -3.42 4.75
CA ARG A 56 -17.79 -3.23 5.18
C ARG A 56 -17.21 -1.92 4.67
N LEU A 57 -17.40 -1.58 3.40
CA LEU A 57 -16.97 -0.31 2.83
C LEU A 57 -17.56 0.89 3.58
N ILE A 58 -18.86 0.87 3.87
CA ILE A 58 -19.53 1.95 4.59
C ILE A 58 -18.95 2.09 5.99
N VAL A 59 -18.84 0.98 6.74
CA VAL A 59 -18.27 0.98 8.10
C VAL A 59 -16.85 1.57 8.08
N THR A 60 -15.99 1.13 7.17
CA THR A 60 -14.61 1.62 7.06
C THR A 60 -14.55 3.11 6.76
N ARG A 61 -15.43 3.62 5.89
CA ARG A 61 -15.46 5.05 5.52
C ARG A 61 -16.04 5.90 6.64
N VAL A 62 -17.13 5.48 7.24
CA VAL A 62 -17.74 6.16 8.39
C VAL A 62 -16.73 6.26 9.54
N ARG A 63 -16.00 5.17 9.84
CA ARG A 63 -14.92 5.20 10.85
C ARG A 63 -13.82 6.18 10.50
N SER A 64 -13.34 6.15 9.26
CA SER A 64 -12.28 7.08 8.81
C SER A 64 -12.69 8.54 8.96
N ILE A 65 -13.94 8.87 8.62
CA ILE A 65 -14.46 10.23 8.73
C ILE A 65 -14.73 10.60 10.19
N ALA A 66 -15.28 9.67 10.97
CA ALA A 66 -15.50 9.85 12.41
C ALA A 66 -14.18 10.11 13.15
N ASP A 67 -13.12 9.35 12.84
CA ASP A 67 -11.78 9.56 13.38
C ASP A 67 -11.21 10.93 13.01
N LEU A 68 -11.48 11.41 11.79
CA LEU A 68 -11.07 12.74 11.35
C LEU A 68 -11.82 13.87 12.10
N LEU A 69 -13.09 13.64 12.44
CA LEU A 69 -13.92 14.59 13.19
C LEU A 69 -13.74 14.49 14.72
N LEU A 70 -13.12 13.41 15.21
CA LEU A 70 -13.00 13.13 16.65
C LEU A 70 -12.29 14.26 17.43
N PRO A 71 -11.19 14.88 16.94
CA PRO A 71 -10.58 16.01 17.64
C PRO A 71 -11.52 17.22 17.79
N LEU A 72 -12.43 17.45 16.83
CA LEU A 72 -13.45 18.49 16.92
C LEU A 72 -14.53 18.10 17.93
N TYR A 73 -14.96 16.84 17.92
CA TYR A 73 -15.90 16.30 18.90
C TYR A 73 -15.36 16.46 20.33
N ASP A 74 -14.12 16.07 20.59
CA ASP A 74 -13.52 16.15 21.93
C ASP A 74 -13.40 17.60 22.41
N ARG A 75 -12.85 18.51 21.58
CA ARG A 75 -12.68 19.93 21.96
C ARG A 75 -14.01 20.66 22.18
N THR A 76 -15.07 20.22 21.51
CA THR A 76 -16.41 20.80 21.69
C THR A 76 -17.24 20.06 22.72
N SER A 77 -16.66 19.09 23.44
CA SER A 77 -17.37 18.21 24.36
C SER A 77 -18.61 17.61 23.72
N GLY A 78 -18.51 17.20 22.45
CA GLY A 78 -19.57 16.65 21.62
C GLY A 78 -20.69 17.62 21.22
N ALA A 79 -20.45 18.94 21.19
CA ALA A 79 -21.37 19.88 20.55
C ALA A 79 -21.26 19.87 19.01
N ALA A 80 -20.13 19.41 18.48
CA ALA A 80 -19.84 19.28 17.05
C ALA A 80 -19.05 17.98 16.78
N GLY A 81 -18.60 17.79 15.55
CA GLY A 81 -17.73 16.67 15.15
C GLY A 81 -18.47 15.38 14.85
N PHE A 82 -19.76 15.44 14.46
CA PHE A 82 -20.53 14.25 14.13
C PHE A 82 -20.55 13.93 12.64
N ILE A 83 -20.67 12.64 12.31
CA ILE A 83 -21.07 12.15 10.98
C ILE A 83 -22.36 11.34 11.08
N SER A 84 -23.31 11.63 10.20
CA SER A 84 -24.50 10.82 9.98
C SER A 84 -24.35 9.94 8.75
N PHE A 85 -24.91 8.74 8.80
CA PHE A 85 -25.03 7.86 7.63
C PHE A 85 -26.31 7.03 7.72
N ASP A 86 -26.85 6.66 6.57
CA ASP A 86 -28.12 5.95 6.49
C ASP A 86 -28.00 4.52 7.03
N LEU A 87 -28.92 4.14 7.91
CA LEU A 87 -29.14 2.75 8.26
C LEU A 87 -29.76 2.06 7.02
N GLN A 88 -28.95 1.30 6.27
CA GLN A 88 -29.28 0.72 4.96
C GLN A 88 -30.67 0.06 4.90
N PRO A 89 -31.34 0.04 3.73
CA PRO A 89 -32.74 0.38 3.62
C PRO A 89 -33.63 -0.61 4.36
N LEU A 90 -34.54 -0.05 5.15
CA LEU A 90 -35.53 -0.78 5.95
C LEU A 90 -36.96 -0.44 5.51
N PRO A 91 -37.31 -0.51 4.21
CA PRO A 91 -38.70 -0.25 3.78
C PRO A 91 -39.62 -1.22 4.53
N THR A 92 -40.60 -0.67 5.24
CA THR A 92 -41.68 -1.44 5.91
C THR A 92 -41.20 -2.49 6.91
N ALA A 93 -39.99 -2.34 7.48
CA ALA A 93 -39.48 -3.26 8.48
C ALA A 93 -40.09 -2.96 9.85
N ALA A 94 -40.46 -3.99 10.60
CA ALA A 94 -40.92 -3.82 11.98
C ALA A 94 -39.81 -3.18 12.84
N ALA A 95 -40.21 -2.40 13.87
CA ALA A 95 -39.29 -1.68 14.75
C ALA A 95 -38.13 -2.54 15.30
N GLY A 96 -38.39 -3.82 15.63
CA GLY A 96 -37.36 -4.76 16.09
C GLY A 96 -36.24 -5.00 15.06
N THR A 97 -36.59 -5.20 13.79
CA THR A 97 -35.61 -5.39 12.71
C THR A 97 -34.73 -4.15 12.51
N ILE A 98 -35.34 -2.96 12.60
CA ILE A 98 -34.62 -1.68 12.51
C ILE A 98 -33.63 -1.56 13.68
N LEU A 99 -34.08 -1.87 14.88
CA LEU A 99 -33.27 -1.79 16.09
C LEU A 99 -32.09 -2.77 16.08
N ASP A 100 -32.29 -4.01 15.62
CA ASP A 100 -31.21 -5.00 15.50
C ASP A 100 -30.17 -4.58 14.47
N ALA A 101 -30.59 -3.99 13.34
CA ALA A 101 -29.68 -3.41 12.37
C ALA A 101 -28.90 -2.23 12.97
N ALA A 102 -29.58 -1.34 13.71
CA ALA A 102 -28.98 -0.19 14.35
C ALA A 102 -27.87 -0.61 15.35
N ARG A 103 -28.17 -1.57 16.23
CA ARG A 103 -27.21 -2.13 17.19
C ARG A 103 -26.00 -2.78 16.50
N ARG A 104 -26.24 -3.61 15.48
CA ARG A 104 -25.18 -4.29 14.73
C ARG A 104 -24.20 -3.30 14.10
N VAL A 105 -24.71 -2.26 13.44
CA VAL A 105 -23.84 -1.28 12.77
C VAL A 105 -23.15 -0.38 13.79
N TRP A 106 -23.85 0.02 14.85
CA TRP A 106 -23.26 0.79 15.96
C TRP A 106 -22.03 0.10 16.55
N GLU A 107 -22.15 -1.20 16.85
CA GLU A 107 -21.05 -2.02 17.39
C GLU A 107 -19.87 -2.10 16.42
N ARG A 108 -20.11 -2.24 15.11
CA ARG A 108 -19.05 -2.37 14.10
C ARG A 108 -18.33 -1.05 13.81
N VAL A 109 -19.07 0.06 13.83
CA VAL A 109 -18.49 1.40 13.66
C VAL A 109 -17.70 1.77 14.90
N ASN A 110 -18.25 1.55 16.09
CA ASN A 110 -17.60 1.79 17.38
C ASN A 110 -16.93 3.17 17.48
N ARG A 111 -17.73 4.23 17.25
CA ARG A 111 -17.29 5.63 17.36
C ARG A 111 -18.37 6.45 18.06
N PRO A 112 -18.00 7.30 19.04
CA PRO A 112 -18.98 8.06 19.83
C PRO A 112 -19.61 9.22 19.06
N ASN A 113 -19.00 9.64 17.96
CA ASN A 113 -19.38 10.80 17.16
C ASN A 113 -20.07 10.43 15.84
N VAL A 114 -20.80 9.31 15.84
CA VAL A 114 -21.58 8.83 14.70
C VAL A 114 -23.06 8.92 15.02
N LEU A 115 -23.91 9.22 14.05
CA LEU A 115 -25.38 9.21 14.14
C LEU A 115 -25.97 8.24 13.12
N LEU A 116 -26.89 7.39 13.56
CA LEU A 116 -27.63 6.48 12.68
C LEU A 116 -28.83 7.22 12.08
N ARG A 117 -28.88 7.32 10.75
CA ARG A 117 -29.91 8.09 10.04
C ARG A 117 -31.07 7.22 9.58
N LEU A 118 -32.31 7.64 9.89
CA LEU A 118 -33.55 6.94 9.53
C LEU A 118 -34.72 7.93 9.29
N PRO A 119 -35.69 7.61 8.41
CA PRO A 119 -36.87 8.44 8.21
C PRO A 119 -37.83 8.36 9.40
N ALA A 120 -38.68 9.38 9.57
CA ALA A 120 -39.73 9.47 10.58
C ALA A 120 -40.97 8.61 10.22
N SER A 121 -40.76 7.32 9.95
CA SER A 121 -41.84 6.36 9.66
C SER A 121 -42.78 6.17 10.86
N PRO A 122 -43.94 5.51 10.70
CA PRO A 122 -44.84 5.19 11.81
C PRO A 122 -44.15 4.47 12.98
N GLU A 123 -43.16 3.62 12.71
CA GLU A 123 -42.38 2.87 13.69
C GLU A 123 -41.25 3.69 14.32
N ALA A 124 -40.89 4.84 13.73
CA ALA A 124 -39.69 5.58 14.12
C ALA A 124 -39.70 6.03 15.58
N ALA A 125 -40.86 6.36 16.16
CA ALA A 125 -40.95 6.71 17.58
C ALA A 125 -40.56 5.53 18.49
N LEU A 126 -40.99 4.30 18.17
CA LEU A 126 -40.60 3.10 18.92
C LEU A 126 -39.10 2.82 18.81
N VAL A 127 -38.55 2.99 17.60
CA VAL A 127 -37.12 2.80 17.35
C VAL A 127 -36.30 3.87 18.09
N VAL A 128 -36.72 5.13 18.04
CA VAL A 128 -36.04 6.25 18.71
C VAL A 128 -35.97 6.04 20.21
N GLU A 129 -37.09 5.68 20.84
CA GLU A 129 -37.14 5.42 22.27
C GLU A 129 -36.20 4.27 22.66
N ALA A 130 -36.30 3.12 21.96
CA ALA A 130 -35.51 1.95 22.28
C ALA A 130 -34.00 2.13 21.98
N ALA A 131 -33.65 2.70 20.83
CA ALA A 131 -32.25 2.92 20.45
C ALA A 131 -31.59 4.00 21.35
N THR A 132 -32.32 5.04 21.74
CA THR A 132 -31.83 6.02 22.71
C THR A 132 -31.62 5.36 24.08
N ALA A 133 -32.54 4.50 24.52
CA ALA A 133 -32.37 3.73 25.74
C ALA A 133 -31.10 2.87 25.73
N ASP A 134 -30.77 2.30 24.58
CA ASP A 134 -29.57 1.49 24.35
C ASP A 134 -28.28 2.30 24.18
N GLY A 135 -28.36 3.64 24.11
CA GLY A 135 -27.18 4.51 24.02
C GLY A 135 -26.76 4.88 22.60
N LEU A 136 -27.63 4.73 21.60
CA LEU A 136 -27.33 5.02 20.20
C LEU A 136 -27.67 6.48 19.87
N ASN A 137 -26.80 7.12 19.09
CA ASN A 137 -27.04 8.45 18.53
C ASN A 137 -27.89 8.36 17.25
N LEU A 138 -28.88 9.23 17.10
CA LEU A 138 -29.87 9.13 16.02
C LEU A 138 -30.01 10.42 15.20
N HIS A 139 -30.22 10.27 13.90
CA HIS A 139 -30.55 11.36 13.00
C HIS A 139 -31.86 11.04 12.24
N ILE A 140 -32.94 11.72 12.60
CA ILE A 140 -34.26 11.51 12.03
C ILE A 140 -34.49 12.46 10.86
N THR A 141 -35.09 11.97 9.77
CA THR A 141 -35.42 12.78 8.58
C THR A 141 -36.89 12.65 8.18
N ALA A 142 -37.30 13.37 7.13
CA ALA A 142 -38.64 13.25 6.54
C ALA A 142 -39.81 13.57 7.49
N VAL A 143 -39.62 14.58 8.35
CA VAL A 143 -40.69 15.05 9.25
C VAL A 143 -41.54 16.09 8.52
N GLY A 144 -42.80 15.76 8.22
CA GLY A 144 -43.71 16.62 7.48
C GLY A 144 -44.84 17.27 8.29
N THR A 145 -45.02 16.88 9.56
CA THR A 145 -46.02 17.49 10.46
C THR A 145 -45.41 17.83 11.82
N LEU A 146 -46.02 18.78 12.52
CA LEU A 146 -45.59 19.18 13.87
C LEU A 146 -45.96 18.09 14.91
N GLU A 147 -47.01 17.33 14.64
CA GLU A 147 -47.40 16.16 15.43
C GLU A 147 -46.33 15.08 15.37
N ARG A 148 -45.86 14.72 14.16
CA ARG A 148 -44.78 13.74 13.99
C ARG A 148 -43.48 14.23 14.61
N TYR A 149 -43.18 15.53 14.50
CA TYR A 149 -42.05 16.14 15.21
C TYR A 149 -42.18 15.92 16.74
N ALA A 150 -43.36 16.20 17.31
CA ALA A 150 -43.65 16.02 18.74
C ALA A 150 -43.41 14.58 19.17
N GLU A 151 -43.98 13.63 18.43
CA GLU A 151 -43.92 12.21 18.75
C GLU A 151 -42.48 11.69 18.81
N ILE A 152 -41.62 12.13 17.89
CA ILE A 152 -40.20 11.77 17.86
C ILE A 152 -39.42 12.45 18.99
N ALA A 153 -39.69 13.73 19.27
CA ALA A 153 -39.05 14.46 20.36
C ALA A 153 -39.41 13.84 21.73
N ASP A 154 -40.68 13.49 21.94
CA ASP A 154 -41.13 12.81 23.15
C ASP A 154 -40.55 11.40 23.28
N ALA A 155 -40.44 10.66 22.18
CA ALA A 155 -39.78 9.34 22.16
C ALA A 155 -38.31 9.42 22.58
N TYR A 156 -37.59 10.46 22.14
CA TYR A 156 -36.22 10.70 22.56
C TYR A 156 -36.13 10.97 24.07
N VAL A 157 -37.00 11.82 24.61
CA VAL A 157 -37.07 12.10 26.06
C VAL A 157 -37.38 10.83 26.85
N ARG A 158 -38.37 10.03 26.44
CA ARG A 158 -38.70 8.76 27.10
C ARG A 158 -37.54 7.77 27.05
N GLY A 159 -36.82 7.68 25.93
CA GLY A 159 -35.65 6.83 25.80
C GLY A 159 -34.54 7.21 26.78
N LEU A 160 -34.30 8.52 26.97
CA LEU A 160 -33.36 9.03 27.97
C LEU A 160 -33.82 8.70 29.40
N GLU A 161 -35.12 8.84 29.71
CA GLU A 161 -35.68 8.48 31.02
C GLU A 161 -35.51 6.99 31.31
N VAL A 162 -35.79 6.12 30.33
CA VAL A 162 -35.60 4.66 30.43
C VAL A 162 -34.13 4.33 30.70
N ARG A 163 -33.21 4.96 29.97
CA ARG A 163 -31.76 4.78 30.15
C ARG A 163 -31.31 5.19 31.55
N GLN A 164 -31.73 6.38 31.97
CA GLN A 164 -31.43 6.92 33.29
C GLN A 164 -31.98 6.02 34.41
N ALA A 165 -33.19 5.47 34.25
CA ALA A 165 -33.79 4.55 35.21
C ALA A 165 -33.02 3.23 35.35
N ARG A 166 -32.28 2.81 34.32
CA ARG A 166 -31.34 1.66 34.36
C ARG A 166 -30.01 2.00 35.04
N GLY A 167 -29.76 3.27 35.34
CA GLY A 167 -28.48 3.74 35.90
C GLY A 167 -27.40 3.98 34.85
N ASP A 168 -27.73 3.87 33.56
CA ASP A 168 -26.81 4.13 32.46
C ASP A 168 -26.62 5.64 32.25
N SER A 169 -25.42 6.04 31.82
CA SER A 169 -25.12 7.45 31.52
C SER A 169 -25.94 7.94 30.33
N VAL A 170 -26.54 9.12 30.48
CA VAL A 170 -27.20 9.88 29.40
C VAL A 170 -26.27 10.93 28.79
N ASP A 171 -25.01 10.99 29.26
CA ASP A 171 -24.00 11.88 28.72
C ASP A 171 -23.68 11.47 27.28
N HIS A 172 -23.32 12.45 26.46
CA HIS A 172 -22.82 12.24 25.09
C HIS A 172 -23.82 11.71 24.05
N LEU A 173 -25.04 11.32 24.43
CA LEU A 173 -26.10 10.99 23.47
C LEU A 173 -26.49 12.22 22.65
N ALA A 174 -26.51 12.06 21.33
CA ALA A 174 -26.90 13.09 20.39
C ALA A 174 -28.09 12.63 19.55
N SER A 175 -29.04 13.53 19.33
CA SER A 175 -30.13 13.31 18.39
C SER A 175 -30.37 14.56 17.53
N ILE A 176 -30.59 14.35 16.24
CA ILE A 176 -30.85 15.40 15.25
C ILE A 176 -32.14 15.10 14.51
N ILE A 177 -32.94 16.11 14.18
CA ILE A 177 -34.09 16.00 13.25
C ILE A 177 -33.87 16.94 12.06
N THR A 178 -33.77 16.41 10.84
CA THR A 178 -33.74 17.21 9.61
C THR A 178 -35.13 17.74 9.28
N LEU A 179 -35.21 19.05 9.05
CA LEU A 179 -36.35 19.75 8.44
C LEU A 179 -35.97 20.15 7.01
N ASP A 180 -36.55 19.47 6.02
CA ASP A 180 -36.30 19.68 4.59
C ASP A 180 -37.27 20.72 4.02
N LEU A 181 -36.84 21.98 3.98
CA LEU A 181 -37.68 23.10 3.55
C LEU A 181 -38.08 22.95 2.08
N ALA A 182 -37.10 22.65 1.22
CA ALA A 182 -37.32 22.51 -0.22
C ALA A 182 -38.23 21.31 -0.54
N GLY A 183 -38.06 20.20 0.18
CA GLY A 183 -38.96 19.05 0.06
C GLY A 183 -40.39 19.38 0.48
N LEU A 184 -40.57 20.14 1.56
CA LEU A 184 -41.88 20.53 2.09
C LEU A 184 -42.58 21.52 1.16
N ASP A 185 -41.89 22.57 0.73
CA ASP A 185 -42.44 23.55 -0.23
C ASP A 185 -42.87 22.86 -1.53
N ALA A 186 -42.04 21.97 -2.08
CA ALA A 186 -42.39 21.20 -3.28
C ALA A 186 -43.61 20.28 -3.07
N ALA A 187 -43.78 19.69 -1.89
CA ALA A 187 -44.95 18.85 -1.58
C ALA A 187 -46.23 19.69 -1.48
N VAL A 188 -46.16 20.88 -0.87
CA VAL A 188 -47.27 21.84 -0.78
C VAL A 188 -47.62 22.40 -2.16
N GLU A 189 -46.62 22.80 -2.95
CA GLU A 189 -46.80 23.31 -4.31
C GLU A 189 -47.56 22.32 -5.20
N ARG A 190 -47.22 21.01 -5.14
CA ARG A 190 -47.95 19.97 -5.88
C ARG A 190 -49.45 19.93 -5.54
N GLN A 191 -49.81 20.10 -4.27
CA GLN A 191 -51.22 20.13 -3.87
C GLN A 191 -51.89 21.44 -4.30
N LEU A 192 -51.20 22.57 -4.13
CA LEU A 192 -51.69 23.88 -4.56
C LEU A 192 -51.94 23.93 -6.07
N ASP A 193 -51.10 23.30 -6.89
CA ASP A 193 -51.29 23.15 -8.33
C ASP A 193 -52.55 22.34 -8.67
N GLN A 194 -52.82 21.27 -7.93
CA GLN A 194 -54.04 20.47 -8.10
C GLN A 194 -55.28 21.29 -7.71
N ILE A 195 -55.22 22.00 -6.58
CA ILE A 195 -56.29 22.89 -6.11
C ILE A 195 -56.54 24.01 -7.14
N ALA A 196 -55.49 24.65 -7.64
CA ALA A 196 -55.58 25.73 -8.63
C ALA A 196 -56.17 25.27 -9.98
N ARG A 197 -55.95 24.00 -10.37
CA ARG A 197 -56.58 23.40 -11.55
C ARG A 197 -58.08 23.18 -11.35
N LEU A 198 -58.53 22.91 -10.13
CA LEU A 198 -59.92 22.63 -9.78
C LEU A 198 -60.72 23.91 -9.42
N ASP A 199 -60.05 24.92 -8.85
CA ASP A 199 -60.62 26.23 -8.52
C ASP A 199 -59.69 27.40 -8.97
N PRO A 200 -59.98 28.04 -10.12
CA PRO A 200 -59.21 29.17 -10.62
C PRO A 200 -59.20 30.40 -9.69
N LYS A 201 -60.19 30.56 -8.78
CA LYS A 201 -60.19 31.67 -7.80
C LYS A 201 -59.21 31.40 -6.65
N ALA A 202 -59.02 30.14 -6.29
CA ALA A 202 -57.99 29.73 -5.34
C ALA A 202 -56.56 29.90 -5.91
N ALA A 203 -56.40 29.87 -7.24
CA ALA A 203 -55.09 29.94 -7.91
C ALA A 203 -54.27 31.21 -7.59
N ALA A 204 -54.90 32.38 -7.45
CA ALA A 204 -54.20 33.63 -7.12
C ALA A 204 -53.69 33.65 -5.66
N ARG A 205 -54.48 33.08 -4.74
CA ARG A 205 -54.15 32.96 -3.32
C ARG A 205 -53.14 31.83 -3.06
N ALA A 206 -53.21 30.74 -3.83
CA ALA A 206 -52.24 29.65 -3.84
C ALA A 206 -50.83 30.17 -4.20
N ARG A 207 -50.70 30.93 -5.30
CA ARG A 207 -49.41 31.48 -5.76
C ARG A 207 -48.72 32.41 -4.75
N SER A 208 -49.48 33.10 -3.90
CA SER A 208 -48.88 33.99 -2.88
C SER A 208 -48.29 33.23 -1.67
N LEU A 209 -48.54 31.92 -1.57
CA LEU A 209 -48.16 31.08 -0.43
C LEU A 209 -47.13 29.99 -0.80
N THR A 210 -46.81 29.81 -2.10
CA THR A 210 -46.04 28.68 -2.65
C THR A 210 -44.62 28.50 -2.09
N ASP A 211 -43.98 29.55 -1.55
CA ASP A 211 -42.57 29.48 -1.08
C ASP A 211 -42.41 29.83 0.42
N ARG A 212 -43.48 29.70 1.21
CA ARG A 212 -43.48 30.12 2.64
C ARG A 212 -43.71 28.97 3.61
N ALA A 213 -44.19 27.82 3.14
CA ALA A 213 -44.61 26.71 3.99
C ALA A 213 -43.42 26.11 4.75
N GLY A 214 -42.29 25.87 4.08
CA GLY A 214 -41.10 25.26 4.66
C GLY A 214 -40.50 26.12 5.76
N ARG A 215 -40.37 27.43 5.53
CA ARG A 215 -39.85 28.37 6.54
C ARG A 215 -40.81 28.54 7.72
N ALA A 216 -42.12 28.62 7.47
CA ALA A 216 -43.13 28.69 8.54
C ALA A 216 -43.12 27.42 9.41
N PHE A 217 -43.07 26.25 8.77
CA PHE A 217 -42.95 24.96 9.43
C PHE A 217 -41.68 24.87 10.28
N ALA A 218 -40.53 25.24 9.71
CA ALA A 218 -39.25 25.22 10.41
C ALA A 218 -39.24 26.11 11.65
N ARG A 219 -39.82 27.32 11.58
CA ARG A 219 -39.94 28.22 12.74
C ARG A 219 -40.77 27.60 13.87
N LEU A 220 -41.90 26.99 13.53
CA LEU A 220 -42.77 26.33 14.50
C LEU A 220 -42.12 25.08 15.11
N ALA A 221 -41.46 24.25 14.30
CA ALA A 221 -40.73 23.07 14.78
C ALA A 221 -39.54 23.44 15.69
N VAL A 222 -38.80 24.52 15.36
CA VAL A 222 -37.76 25.06 16.23
C VAL A 222 -38.36 25.54 17.56
N ALA A 223 -39.47 26.29 17.54
CA ALA A 223 -40.16 26.71 18.76
C ALA A 223 -40.62 25.52 19.63
N GLN A 224 -41.07 24.44 18.99
CA GLN A 224 -41.42 23.20 19.67
C GLN A 224 -40.21 22.50 20.30
N ALA A 225 -39.06 22.48 19.61
CA ALA A 225 -37.80 22.00 20.19
C ALA A 225 -37.41 22.76 21.46
N TRP A 226 -37.58 24.09 21.45
CA TRP A 226 -37.35 24.95 22.61
C TRP A 226 -38.32 24.64 23.76
N ALA A 227 -39.59 24.36 23.46
CA ALA A 227 -40.59 23.98 24.45
C ALA A 227 -40.22 22.64 25.13
N VAL A 228 -39.83 21.62 24.36
CA VAL A 228 -39.37 20.31 24.88
C VAL A 228 -38.13 20.50 25.75
N ARG A 229 -37.15 21.27 25.28
CA ARG A 229 -35.93 21.60 26.04
C ARG A 229 -36.22 22.32 27.36
N SER A 230 -37.26 23.14 27.40
CA SER A 230 -37.65 23.91 28.60
C SER A 230 -38.56 23.12 29.55
N SER A 231 -39.05 21.95 29.12
CA SER A 231 -39.92 21.08 29.92
C SER A 231 -39.26 20.64 31.22
N ALA A 232 -40.07 20.40 32.26
CA ALA A 232 -39.55 19.90 33.54
C ALA A 232 -38.93 18.51 33.41
N ALA A 233 -39.44 17.67 32.50
CA ALA A 233 -38.87 16.35 32.22
C ALA A 233 -37.45 16.45 31.67
N PHE A 234 -37.25 17.24 30.61
CA PHE A 234 -35.94 17.40 29.99
C PHE A 234 -34.95 18.14 30.90
N ARG A 235 -35.38 19.15 31.67
CA ARG A 235 -34.48 19.85 32.62
C ARG A 235 -33.84 18.91 33.64
N ARG A 236 -34.57 17.93 34.17
CA ARG A 236 -34.02 16.91 35.08
C ARG A 236 -32.99 16.00 34.41
N LEU A 237 -33.19 15.68 33.13
CA LEU A 237 -32.23 14.91 32.33
C LEU A 237 -30.98 15.75 32.02
N ALA A 238 -31.17 17.04 31.70
CA ALA A 238 -30.09 17.97 31.38
C ALA A 238 -29.16 18.23 32.58
N GLU A 239 -29.69 18.27 33.81
CA GLU A 239 -28.88 18.31 35.05
C GLU A 239 -27.93 17.12 35.19
N ARG A 240 -28.21 16.03 34.47
CA ARG A 240 -27.41 14.79 34.42
C ARG A 240 -26.69 14.61 33.08
N GLY A 241 -26.52 15.70 32.32
CA GLY A 241 -25.72 15.75 31.10
C GLY A 241 -26.42 15.35 29.80
N ALA A 242 -27.74 15.09 29.84
CA ALA A 242 -28.50 14.84 28.60
C ALA A 242 -28.51 16.08 27.69
N ARG A 243 -28.42 15.84 26.36
CA ARG A 243 -28.39 16.88 25.35
C ARG A 243 -29.76 17.06 24.68
N PRO A 244 -30.15 18.28 24.29
CA PRO A 244 -31.39 18.47 23.56
C PRO A 244 -31.27 17.87 22.16
N GLN A 245 -32.36 17.31 21.65
CA GLN A 245 -32.46 16.96 20.24
C GLN A 245 -32.46 18.25 19.41
N LEU A 246 -31.58 18.32 18.41
CA LEU A 246 -31.38 19.54 17.62
C LEU A 246 -32.13 19.47 16.29
N PRO A 247 -32.94 20.49 15.92
CA PRO A 247 -33.39 20.66 14.55
C PRO A 247 -32.20 20.95 13.64
N LEU A 248 -32.17 20.34 12.46
CA LEU A 248 -31.22 20.61 11.39
C LEU A 248 -31.98 21.08 10.16
N ILE A 249 -31.75 22.33 9.77
CA ILE A 249 -32.48 22.99 8.68
C ILE A 249 -31.74 22.72 7.38
N ALA A 250 -32.38 22.02 6.44
CA ALA A 250 -31.87 21.78 5.10
C ALA A 250 -32.63 22.64 4.08
N GLY A 251 -31.94 23.08 3.02
CA GLY A 251 -32.54 23.87 1.94
C GLY A 251 -32.51 25.39 2.13
N LEU A 252 -31.70 25.92 3.07
CA LEU A 252 -31.42 27.35 3.14
C LEU A 252 -30.36 27.74 2.10
N GLY A 253 -30.67 28.69 1.23
CA GLY A 253 -29.71 29.22 0.24
C GLY A 253 -28.60 30.06 0.88
N VAL A 254 -27.47 30.16 0.19
CA VAL A 254 -26.35 31.06 0.52
C VAL A 254 -26.37 32.23 -0.46
N ASP A 255 -26.44 33.46 0.04
CA ASP A 255 -26.33 34.66 -0.81
C ASP A 255 -24.85 34.96 -1.09
N PRO A 256 -24.39 34.92 -2.36
CA PRO A 256 -23.01 35.18 -2.72
C PRO A 256 -22.65 36.69 -2.82
N LYS A 257 -23.62 37.62 -2.74
CA LYS A 257 -23.38 39.07 -2.79
C LYS A 257 -24.26 39.81 -1.77
N PRO A 258 -23.86 39.87 -0.48
CA PRO A 258 -24.62 40.64 0.50
C PRO A 258 -24.64 42.11 0.07
N GLY A 259 -25.80 42.61 -0.35
CA GLY A 259 -25.97 44.00 -0.76
C GLY A 259 -25.53 44.96 0.35
N ALA A 260 -24.75 45.98 -0.01
CA ALA A 260 -24.40 47.08 0.87
C ALA A 260 -25.67 47.85 1.28
N GLY A 261 -26.27 47.54 2.42
CA GLY A 261 -27.45 48.28 2.88
C GLY A 261 -28.30 47.69 4.00
N ARG A 262 -28.05 46.46 4.47
CA ARG A 262 -28.71 45.97 5.69
C ARG A 262 -27.68 45.41 6.65
N SER A 263 -27.49 46.08 7.79
CA SER A 263 -26.78 45.49 8.92
C SER A 263 -27.67 44.36 9.47
N HIS A 264 -27.48 43.17 8.94
CA HIS A 264 -27.87 41.96 9.64
C HIS A 264 -26.68 41.59 10.52
N ASP A 265 -26.88 41.73 11.82
CA ASP A 265 -25.96 41.26 12.85
C ASP A 265 -25.51 39.82 12.51
N ALA A 266 -24.25 39.52 12.79
CA ALA A 266 -23.69 38.18 12.56
C ALA A 266 -24.57 37.12 13.26
N PRO A 267 -24.75 35.92 12.66
CA PRO A 267 -25.50 34.85 13.30
C PRO A 267 -24.91 34.58 14.69
N VAL A 268 -25.73 34.75 15.73
CA VAL A 268 -25.34 34.53 17.11
C VAL A 268 -25.20 33.02 17.34
N PRO A 269 -24.05 32.52 17.83
CA PRO A 269 -23.95 31.17 18.37
C PRO A 269 -24.93 31.02 19.55
N GLY A 270 -25.99 30.22 19.40
CA GLY A 270 -27.00 30.04 20.46
C GLY A 270 -28.44 29.70 20.01
N ALA A 271 -28.75 29.76 18.71
CA ALA A 271 -30.12 29.66 18.18
C ALA A 271 -30.82 28.27 18.30
N GLY A 272 -30.17 27.26 18.88
CA GLY A 272 -30.80 25.96 19.19
C GLY A 272 -31.09 25.06 17.99
N TYR A 273 -30.55 25.35 16.80
CA TYR A 273 -30.66 24.52 15.59
C TYR A 273 -29.36 24.52 14.77
N LEU A 274 -29.24 23.56 13.85
CA LEU A 274 -28.14 23.37 12.91
C LEU A 274 -28.58 23.73 11.48
N ILE A 275 -27.63 24.06 10.60
CA ILE A 275 -27.90 24.30 9.18
C ILE A 275 -27.09 23.30 8.36
N ALA A 276 -27.76 22.60 7.45
CA ALA A 276 -27.11 21.75 6.45
C ALA A 276 -26.98 22.48 5.12
N LEU A 277 -25.77 22.50 4.58
CA LEU A 277 -25.44 23.09 3.30
C LEU A 277 -24.77 22.05 2.42
N GLU A 278 -25.05 22.13 1.12
CA GLU A 278 -24.30 21.39 0.11
C GLU A 278 -22.87 21.94 -0.01
N ALA A 279 -21.96 21.14 -0.59
CA ALA A 279 -20.54 21.50 -0.72
C ALA A 279 -20.31 22.84 -1.42
N GLU A 280 -21.12 23.16 -2.43
CA GLU A 280 -21.08 24.43 -3.17
C GLU A 280 -21.47 25.62 -2.26
N GLY A 281 -22.50 25.46 -1.45
CA GLY A 281 -22.93 26.47 -0.48
C GLY A 281 -21.87 26.75 0.59
N LEU A 282 -21.16 25.70 1.02
CA LEU A 282 -20.04 25.87 1.95
C LEU A 282 -18.87 26.63 1.31
N GLY A 283 -18.61 26.41 0.01
CA GLY A 283 -17.67 27.21 -0.77
C GLY A 283 -18.06 28.68 -0.83
N ALA A 284 -19.33 28.96 -1.16
CA ALA A 284 -19.86 30.32 -1.22
C ALA A 284 -19.77 31.07 0.13
N LEU A 285 -19.97 30.38 1.27
CA LEU A 285 -19.76 30.97 2.59
C LEU A 285 -18.30 31.36 2.82
N ALA A 286 -17.35 30.54 2.36
CA ALA A 286 -15.93 30.84 2.47
C ALA A 286 -15.52 32.07 1.66
N ASP A 287 -16.21 32.33 0.55
CA ASP A 287 -15.98 33.48 -0.33
C ASP A 287 -16.71 34.76 0.15
N GLY A 288 -17.24 34.76 1.38
CA GLY A 288 -17.90 35.91 2.01
C GLY A 288 -19.41 35.92 1.87
N GLY A 289 -20.02 34.84 1.39
CA GLY A 289 -21.47 34.67 1.35
C GLY A 289 -22.08 34.63 2.76
N ARG A 290 -23.42 34.73 2.84
CA ARG A 290 -24.16 34.66 4.12
C ARG A 290 -25.37 33.75 4.00
N VAL A 291 -25.63 32.98 5.06
CA VAL A 291 -26.92 32.29 5.25
C VAL A 291 -27.85 33.21 6.01
N GLU A 292 -29.05 33.40 5.49
CA GLU A 292 -30.09 34.12 6.22
C GLU A 292 -30.64 33.25 7.36
N PRO A 293 -30.54 33.67 8.63
CA PRO A 293 -31.06 32.88 9.76
C PRO A 293 -32.59 32.81 9.72
N LEU A 294 -33.17 31.84 10.43
CA LEU A 294 -34.61 31.82 10.66
C LEU A 294 -34.96 32.97 11.61
N PRO A 295 -35.86 33.91 11.25
CA PRO A 295 -36.17 35.04 12.11
C PRO A 295 -36.87 34.59 13.40
N GLU A 296 -36.40 35.11 14.54
CA GLU A 296 -36.91 34.80 15.89
C GLU A 296 -38.25 35.48 16.25
N SER A 297 -38.84 36.27 15.34
CA SER A 297 -40.05 37.05 15.63
C SER A 297 -41.35 36.21 15.68
N ASP A 298 -42.43 36.84 16.17
CA ASP A 298 -43.76 36.27 16.50
C ASP A 298 -44.18 34.99 15.75
N MET A 299 -44.49 33.94 16.53
CA MET A 299 -44.93 32.62 16.05
C MET A 299 -46.38 32.60 15.55
N ALA A 300 -47.17 33.64 15.83
CA ALA A 300 -48.53 33.78 15.32
C ALA A 300 -48.56 33.86 13.79
N ALA A 301 -47.58 34.53 13.18
CA ALA A 301 -47.50 34.68 11.73
C ALA A 301 -47.23 33.34 10.99
N PRO A 302 -46.19 32.55 11.34
CA PRO A 302 -46.01 31.19 10.82
C PRO A 302 -47.23 30.29 10.97
N ARG A 303 -47.91 30.36 12.13
CA ARG A 303 -49.10 29.54 12.37
C ARG A 303 -50.24 29.93 11.45
N ALA A 304 -50.50 31.23 11.31
CA ALA A 304 -51.51 31.74 10.38
C ALA A 304 -51.21 31.37 8.91
N GLU A 305 -49.93 31.30 8.51
CA GLU A 305 -49.53 30.86 7.17
C GLU A 305 -49.86 29.37 6.93
N LEU A 306 -49.53 28.48 7.89
CA LEU A 306 -49.87 27.05 7.77
C LEU A 306 -51.38 26.80 7.85
N ASP A 307 -52.09 27.54 8.72
CA ASP A 307 -53.55 27.45 8.85
C ASP A 307 -54.25 27.94 7.57
N ALA A 308 -53.72 28.98 6.92
CA ALA A 308 -54.23 29.48 5.64
C ALA A 308 -54.04 28.47 4.50
N LEU A 309 -52.93 27.74 4.49
CA LEU A 309 -52.71 26.63 3.54
C LEU A 309 -53.70 25.48 3.80
N GLY A 310 -53.93 25.12 5.07
CA GLY A 310 -54.95 24.13 5.44
C GLY A 310 -56.36 24.54 5.02
N ALA A 311 -56.72 25.82 5.20
CA ALA A 311 -58.01 26.38 4.77
C ALA A 311 -58.19 26.40 3.24
N LEU A 312 -57.10 26.34 2.46
CA LEU A 312 -57.13 26.19 1.01
C LEU A 312 -57.27 24.73 0.55
N GLY A 313 -57.24 23.77 1.49
CA GLY A 313 -57.36 22.34 1.21
C GLY A 313 -56.03 21.59 1.17
N VAL A 314 -54.92 22.19 1.62
CA VAL A 314 -53.64 21.47 1.75
C VAL A 314 -53.73 20.45 2.90
N SER A 315 -53.49 19.17 2.59
CA SER A 315 -53.45 18.07 3.54
C SER A 315 -52.02 17.85 4.06
N TRP A 316 -51.78 18.23 5.31
CA TRP A 316 -50.48 18.02 5.98
C TRP A 316 -50.14 16.53 6.17
N ALA A 317 -51.15 15.67 6.31
CA ALA A 317 -50.96 14.22 6.34
C ALA A 317 -50.38 13.71 5.01
N GLU A 318 -50.93 14.16 3.88
CA GLU A 318 -50.40 13.82 2.55
C GLU A 318 -49.04 14.46 2.29
N VAL A 319 -48.76 15.67 2.78
CA VAL A 319 -47.42 16.27 2.72
C VAL A 319 -46.40 15.39 3.43
N SER A 320 -46.73 14.93 4.65
CA SER A 320 -45.85 14.05 5.43
C SER A 320 -45.65 12.69 4.76
N GLU A 321 -46.71 12.09 4.23
CA GLU A 321 -46.62 10.83 3.49
C GLU A 321 -45.73 10.99 2.24
N GLN A 322 -45.88 12.09 1.50
CA GLN A 322 -45.03 12.37 0.33
C GLN A 322 -43.55 12.55 0.71
N LEU A 323 -43.26 13.23 1.82
CA LEU A 323 -41.89 13.40 2.32
C LEU A 323 -41.28 12.08 2.76
N GLU A 324 -42.04 11.24 3.48
CA GLU A 324 -41.61 9.91 3.89
C GLU A 324 -41.35 9.01 2.67
N GLN A 325 -42.29 8.93 1.74
CA GLN A 325 -42.16 8.15 0.50
C GLN A 325 -40.96 8.62 -0.33
N ARG A 326 -40.73 9.93 -0.43
CA ARG A 326 -39.57 10.49 -1.12
C ARG A 326 -38.27 10.09 -0.43
N ALA A 327 -38.16 10.27 0.88
CA ALA A 327 -36.95 9.91 1.63
C ALA A 327 -36.66 8.42 1.55
N LEU A 328 -37.70 7.58 1.61
CA LEU A 328 -37.58 6.14 1.44
C LEU A 328 -37.11 5.79 0.02
N HIS A 329 -37.72 6.39 -1.00
CA HIS A 329 -37.34 6.18 -2.40
C HIS A 329 -35.87 6.59 -2.64
N GLU A 330 -35.46 7.75 -2.14
CA GLU A 330 -34.08 8.24 -2.23
C GLU A 330 -33.08 7.33 -1.51
N SER A 331 -33.43 6.82 -0.32
CA SER A 331 -32.61 5.87 0.44
C SER A 331 -32.44 4.53 -0.31
N VAL A 332 -33.55 3.93 -0.78
CA VAL A 332 -33.52 2.69 -1.58
C VAL A 332 -32.74 2.88 -2.86
N HIS A 333 -32.99 3.98 -3.59
CA HIS A 333 -32.29 4.28 -4.83
C HIS A 333 -30.78 4.46 -4.61
N THR A 334 -30.39 5.18 -3.55
CA THR A 334 -28.98 5.38 -3.17
C THR A 334 -28.32 4.05 -2.84
N HIS A 335 -28.93 3.24 -1.97
CA HIS A 335 -28.40 1.93 -1.58
C HIS A 335 -28.25 0.99 -2.79
N GLN A 336 -29.25 0.92 -3.66
CA GLN A 336 -29.14 0.12 -4.89
C GLN A 336 -28.02 0.62 -5.82
N GLY A 337 -27.85 1.94 -5.91
CA GLY A 337 -26.73 2.55 -6.64
C GLY A 337 -25.37 2.10 -6.07
N GLN A 338 -25.24 2.15 -4.74
CA GLN A 338 -24.03 1.71 -4.02
C GLN A 338 -23.77 0.21 -4.18
N LEU A 339 -24.82 -0.64 -4.12
CA LEU A 339 -24.72 -2.08 -4.38
C LEU A 339 -24.24 -2.36 -5.81
N ARG A 340 -24.81 -1.67 -6.81
CA ARG A 340 -24.38 -1.81 -8.20
C ARG A 340 -22.92 -1.38 -8.38
N ALA A 341 -22.51 -0.29 -7.73
CA ALA A 341 -21.12 0.19 -7.77
C ALA A 341 -20.15 -0.81 -7.11
N ALA A 342 -20.47 -1.29 -5.91
CA ALA A 342 -19.69 -2.32 -5.21
C ALA A 342 -19.61 -3.62 -6.01
N GLY A 343 -20.72 -4.05 -6.63
CA GLY A 343 -20.77 -5.25 -7.46
C GLY A 343 -19.92 -5.14 -8.73
N ARG A 344 -19.97 -3.99 -9.44
CA ARG A 344 -19.06 -3.73 -10.58
C ARG A 344 -17.60 -3.74 -10.15
N MET A 345 -17.29 -3.16 -8.99
CA MET A 345 -15.93 -3.15 -8.44
C MET A 345 -15.45 -4.57 -8.11
N ALA A 346 -16.28 -5.34 -7.40
CA ALA A 346 -16.00 -6.73 -7.04
C ALA A 346 -15.76 -7.58 -8.29
N ALA A 347 -16.61 -7.47 -9.31
CA ALA A 347 -16.44 -8.18 -10.58
C ALA A 347 -15.15 -7.78 -11.29
N ARG A 348 -14.80 -6.49 -11.30
CA ARG A 348 -13.55 -5.99 -11.89
C ARG A 348 -12.34 -6.63 -11.21
N VAL A 349 -12.21 -6.54 -9.89
CA VAL A 349 -11.04 -7.07 -9.17
C VAL A 349 -10.99 -8.60 -9.21
N GLN A 350 -12.13 -9.28 -9.25
CA GLN A 350 -12.17 -10.74 -9.48
C GLN A 350 -11.63 -11.10 -10.87
N HIS A 351 -12.02 -10.33 -11.89
CA HIS A 351 -11.56 -10.55 -13.26
C HIS A 351 -10.04 -10.38 -13.42
N GLU A 352 -9.40 -9.55 -12.61
CA GLU A 352 -7.94 -9.38 -12.63
C GLU A 352 -7.17 -10.68 -12.38
N LEU A 353 -7.70 -11.61 -11.57
CA LEU A 353 -7.06 -12.91 -11.31
C LEU A 353 -7.42 -13.98 -12.35
N GLY A 354 -8.38 -13.74 -13.23
CA GLY A 354 -8.74 -14.66 -14.31
C GLY A 354 -8.98 -16.10 -13.83
N ASP A 355 -8.29 -17.04 -14.48
CA ASP A 355 -8.32 -18.49 -14.21
C ASP A 355 -7.75 -18.88 -12.84
N LEU A 356 -6.97 -18.01 -12.21
CA LEU A 356 -6.30 -18.26 -10.93
C LEU A 356 -7.25 -18.08 -9.72
N LEU A 357 -8.33 -17.32 -9.89
CA LEU A 357 -9.24 -16.94 -8.80
C LEU A 357 -9.78 -18.13 -7.97
N PRO A 358 -10.26 -19.26 -8.57
CA PRO A 358 -10.74 -20.39 -7.79
C PRO A 358 -9.66 -21.00 -6.89
N ARG A 359 -8.43 -21.15 -7.40
CA ARG A 359 -7.32 -21.70 -6.62
C ARG A 359 -6.91 -20.76 -5.48
N VAL A 360 -6.97 -19.45 -5.71
CA VAL A 360 -6.72 -18.45 -4.65
C VAL A 360 -7.72 -18.59 -3.51
N ARG A 361 -9.00 -18.80 -3.81
CA ARG A 361 -10.04 -19.00 -2.78
C ARG A 361 -9.79 -20.25 -1.96
N GLU A 362 -9.50 -21.36 -2.62
CA GLU A 362 -9.17 -22.63 -1.94
C GLU A 362 -7.93 -22.47 -1.05
N THR A 363 -6.89 -21.82 -1.56
CA THR A 363 -5.65 -21.56 -0.81
C THR A 363 -5.93 -20.67 0.41
N LEU A 364 -6.74 -19.61 0.25
CA LEU A 364 -7.14 -18.75 1.37
C LEU A 364 -7.92 -19.52 2.44
N GLU A 365 -8.88 -20.37 2.04
CA GLU A 365 -9.65 -21.22 2.96
C GLU A 365 -8.73 -22.16 3.75
N GLN A 366 -7.74 -22.78 3.09
CA GLN A 366 -6.76 -23.65 3.74
C GLN A 366 -5.88 -22.89 4.74
N LEU A 367 -5.35 -21.72 4.36
CA LEU A 367 -4.51 -20.89 5.23
C LEU A 367 -5.29 -20.36 6.45
N VAL A 368 -6.55 -19.98 6.25
CA VAL A 368 -7.47 -19.55 7.33
C VAL A 368 -7.74 -20.72 8.28
N ALA A 369 -8.12 -21.89 7.75
CA ALA A 369 -8.38 -23.09 8.54
C ALA A 369 -7.14 -23.56 9.33
N GLY A 370 -5.95 -23.41 8.75
CA GLY A 370 -4.68 -23.70 9.40
C GLY A 370 -4.20 -22.65 10.40
N ALA A 371 -4.97 -21.58 10.63
CA ALA A 371 -4.62 -20.46 11.49
C ALA A 371 -3.24 -19.86 11.20
N VAL A 372 -2.83 -19.83 9.91
CA VAL A 372 -1.46 -19.53 9.51
C VAL A 372 -1.00 -18.16 10.00
N VAL A 373 -1.84 -17.11 9.90
CA VAL A 373 -1.50 -15.78 10.44
C VAL A 373 -1.14 -15.87 11.92
N ARG A 374 -1.99 -16.49 12.74
CA ARG A 374 -1.77 -16.60 14.18
C ARG A 374 -0.48 -17.36 14.49
N ARG A 375 -0.25 -18.48 13.80
CA ARG A 375 0.93 -19.32 13.97
C ARG A 375 2.23 -18.63 13.56
N ILE A 376 2.22 -17.80 12.51
CA ILE A 376 3.36 -16.94 12.15
C ILE A 376 3.68 -15.99 13.31
N TRP A 377 2.66 -15.33 13.87
CA TRP A 377 2.83 -14.41 15.00
C TRP A 377 3.29 -15.10 16.29
N ASP A 378 2.84 -16.34 16.53
CA ASP A 378 3.29 -17.18 17.64
C ASP A 378 4.68 -17.83 17.36
N ARG A 379 5.32 -17.49 16.23
CA ARG A 379 6.64 -17.97 15.80
C ARG A 379 6.72 -19.50 15.67
N ASP A 380 5.63 -20.14 15.28
CA ASP A 380 5.55 -21.59 15.09
C ASP A 380 6.40 -22.04 13.90
N GLU A 381 7.56 -22.64 14.19
CA GLU A 381 8.48 -23.06 13.14
C GLU A 381 7.95 -24.19 12.25
N SER A 382 6.95 -24.94 12.72
CA SER A 382 6.43 -26.11 12.00
C SER A 382 5.73 -25.75 10.69
N LEU A 383 5.41 -24.47 10.49
CA LEU A 383 4.94 -23.93 9.21
C LEU A 383 5.97 -24.10 8.08
N TRP A 384 7.26 -24.10 8.38
CA TRP A 384 8.34 -24.15 7.39
C TRP A 384 9.34 -25.28 7.62
N ALA A 385 9.46 -25.75 8.87
CA ALA A 385 10.35 -26.82 9.26
C ALA A 385 9.70 -27.59 10.42
N ALA A 386 8.95 -28.66 10.10
CA ALA A 386 8.19 -29.50 11.04
C ALA A 386 9.08 -30.26 12.06
N GLY A 387 9.81 -29.54 12.92
CA GLY A 387 10.77 -30.08 13.88
C GLY A 387 12.11 -30.56 13.28
N GLY A 388 12.30 -30.39 11.97
CA GLY A 388 13.52 -30.79 11.27
C GLY A 388 14.73 -29.88 11.51
N PRO A 389 15.88 -30.14 10.85
CA PRO A 389 17.14 -29.41 11.05
C PRO A 389 17.06 -27.88 10.88
N GLY A 390 16.06 -27.35 10.17
CA GLY A 390 15.82 -25.91 9.97
C GLY A 390 15.00 -25.21 11.08
N ALA A 391 14.36 -25.95 11.99
CA ALA A 391 13.45 -25.41 13.03
C ALA A 391 14.09 -24.32 13.90
N ALA A 392 15.33 -24.56 14.36
CA ALA A 392 16.07 -23.61 15.17
C ALA A 392 16.47 -22.35 14.40
N GLU A 393 16.75 -22.48 13.10
CA GLU A 393 17.04 -21.33 12.23
C GLU A 393 15.80 -20.48 12.01
N VAL A 394 14.65 -21.10 11.73
CA VAL A 394 13.36 -20.40 11.61
C VAL A 394 13.10 -19.57 12.86
N ARG A 395 13.07 -20.18 14.05
CA ARG A 395 12.80 -19.44 15.31
C ARG A 395 13.74 -18.26 15.52
N ARG A 396 15.02 -18.44 15.20
CA ARG A 396 16.02 -17.37 15.33
C ARG A 396 15.82 -16.25 14.31
N ARG A 397 15.08 -16.43 13.22
CA ARG A 397 14.98 -15.44 12.13
C ARG A 397 13.65 -14.67 12.09
N MET A 398 12.79 -14.80 13.09
CA MET A 398 11.46 -14.17 13.13
C MET A 398 11.41 -12.81 13.85
N GLY A 399 12.56 -12.15 14.06
CA GLY A 399 12.61 -10.82 14.67
C GLY A 399 11.95 -9.71 13.83
N TRP A 400 11.83 -9.91 12.52
CA TRP A 400 11.28 -8.91 11.60
C TRP A 400 9.80 -8.61 11.84
N LEU A 401 9.05 -9.52 12.48
CA LEU A 401 7.62 -9.36 12.76
C LEU A 401 7.29 -8.11 13.58
N THR A 402 8.16 -7.73 14.50
CA THR A 402 7.97 -6.58 15.41
C THR A 402 8.95 -5.44 15.16
N LEU A 403 9.79 -5.60 14.13
CA LEU A 403 10.90 -4.70 13.83
C LEU A 403 10.48 -3.23 13.59
N PRO A 404 9.34 -2.91 12.94
CA PRO A 404 8.92 -1.52 12.79
C PRO A 404 8.72 -0.79 14.14
N ASP A 405 8.07 -1.43 15.11
CA ASP A 405 7.83 -0.84 16.44
C ASP A 405 9.12 -0.79 17.27
N GLU A 406 9.97 -1.83 17.20
CA GLU A 406 11.27 -1.85 17.85
C GLU A 406 12.17 -0.73 17.34
N MET A 407 12.22 -0.52 16.02
CA MET A 407 13.04 0.54 15.45
C MET A 407 12.48 1.93 15.67
N LEU A 408 11.16 2.11 15.80
CA LEU A 408 10.56 3.38 16.20
C LEU A 408 11.09 3.83 17.57
N ALA A 409 11.30 2.90 18.50
CA ALA A 409 11.88 3.17 19.81
C ALA A 409 13.38 3.47 19.76
N ALA A 410 14.11 2.91 18.78
CA ALA A 410 15.57 3.07 18.64
C ALA A 410 16.01 4.20 17.68
N LEU A 411 15.07 4.98 17.12
CA LEU A 411 15.34 6.00 16.10
C LEU A 411 16.37 7.07 16.51
N GLU A 412 16.41 7.44 17.79
CA GLU A 412 17.22 8.56 18.28
C GLU A 412 18.71 8.34 18.02
N GLY A 413 19.23 7.14 18.26
CA GLY A 413 20.63 6.81 18.03
C GLY A 413 21.04 6.89 16.56
N ILE A 414 20.14 6.50 15.65
CA ILE A 414 20.36 6.58 14.20
C ILE A 414 20.43 8.04 13.75
N HIS A 415 19.49 8.88 14.21
CA HIS A 415 19.50 10.30 13.90
C HIS A 415 20.71 11.03 14.48
N ALA A 416 21.14 10.68 15.69
CA ALA A 416 22.33 11.24 16.30
C ALA A 416 23.57 10.98 15.44
N LEU A 417 23.82 9.71 15.07
CA LEU A 417 24.97 9.35 14.23
C LEU A 417 24.94 10.04 12.86
N ALA A 418 23.76 10.13 12.24
CA ALA A 418 23.61 10.82 10.95
C ALA A 418 23.85 12.33 11.07
N THR A 419 23.45 12.94 12.20
CA THR A 419 23.66 14.37 12.48
C THR A 419 25.13 14.66 12.75
N GLU A 420 25.78 13.87 13.60
CA GLU A 420 27.23 13.98 13.86
C GLU A 420 28.07 13.89 12.58
N ALA A 421 27.72 12.98 11.67
CA ALA A 421 28.42 12.84 10.39
C ALA A 421 28.31 14.11 9.53
N ARG A 422 27.13 14.75 9.50
CA ARG A 422 26.90 15.99 8.76
C ARG A 422 27.58 17.19 9.42
N ASP A 423 27.52 17.27 10.75
CA ASP A 423 28.13 18.34 11.53
C ASP A 423 29.67 18.31 11.42
N ASP A 424 30.26 17.11 11.29
CA ASP A 424 31.69 16.92 10.97
C ASP A 424 32.03 17.26 9.49
N GLY A 425 31.06 17.75 8.71
CA GLY A 425 31.24 18.26 7.36
C GLY A 425 31.43 17.18 6.30
N LEU A 426 30.94 15.96 6.55
CA LEU A 426 30.86 14.89 5.56
C LEU A 426 29.67 15.15 4.62
N SER A 427 29.86 14.90 3.33
CA SER A 427 28.86 15.17 2.29
C SER A 427 28.60 13.97 1.38
N GLY A 428 29.52 13.00 1.34
CA GLY A 428 29.37 11.75 0.60
C GLY A 428 29.16 10.56 1.52
N VAL A 429 28.42 9.56 1.05
CA VAL A 429 28.30 8.25 1.70
C VAL A 429 28.57 7.15 0.67
N VAL A 430 29.41 6.20 1.02
CA VAL A 430 29.61 4.99 0.21
C VAL A 430 29.25 3.78 1.08
N LEU A 431 28.19 3.06 0.68
CA LEU A 431 27.80 1.82 1.34
C LEU A 431 28.50 0.65 0.65
N LEU A 432 29.29 -0.09 1.43
CA LEU A 432 30.03 -1.28 1.02
C LEU A 432 29.26 -2.49 1.57
N GLY A 433 28.42 -3.12 0.73
CA GLY A 433 27.51 -4.17 1.18
C GLY A 433 27.03 -5.04 0.04
N MET A 434 26.49 -6.21 0.37
CA MET A 434 25.93 -7.17 -0.58
C MET A 434 24.55 -7.64 -0.14
N GLY A 435 23.67 -7.91 -1.11
CA GLY A 435 22.34 -8.47 -0.87
C GLY A 435 21.51 -7.61 0.09
N GLY A 436 21.01 -8.23 1.17
CA GLY A 436 20.10 -7.58 2.12
C GLY A 436 20.74 -6.40 2.88
N SER A 437 22.07 -6.34 2.90
CA SER A 437 22.81 -5.23 3.52
C SER A 437 22.98 -4.01 2.59
N SER A 438 22.52 -4.07 1.35
CA SER A 438 22.66 -2.97 0.37
C SER A 438 21.38 -2.65 -0.41
N LEU A 439 20.57 -3.66 -0.75
CA LEU A 439 19.43 -3.52 -1.66
C LEU A 439 18.33 -2.59 -1.16
N ALA A 440 17.91 -2.72 0.09
CA ALA A 440 16.89 -1.84 0.66
C ALA A 440 17.34 -0.37 0.65
N SER A 441 18.60 -0.12 0.99
CA SER A 441 19.21 1.22 0.99
C SER A 441 19.31 1.80 -0.42
N ASP A 442 19.68 0.98 -1.41
CA ASP A 442 19.68 1.35 -2.83
C ASP A 442 18.28 1.76 -3.29
N VAL A 443 17.27 0.95 -2.97
CA VAL A 443 15.85 1.21 -3.28
C VAL A 443 15.37 2.50 -2.63
N MET A 444 15.55 2.67 -1.32
CA MET A 444 15.15 3.89 -0.61
C MET A 444 15.83 5.12 -1.22
N SER A 445 17.11 5.03 -1.58
CA SER A 445 17.84 6.13 -2.20
C SER A 445 17.38 6.50 -3.61
N ARG A 446 16.76 5.57 -4.35
CA ARG A 446 16.26 5.83 -5.71
C ARG A 446 14.80 6.25 -5.73
N VAL A 447 14.01 5.79 -4.76
CA VAL A 447 12.56 6.05 -4.66
C VAL A 447 12.27 7.30 -3.83
N LEU A 448 12.95 7.48 -2.69
CA LEU A 448 12.63 8.52 -1.70
C LEU A 448 13.59 9.71 -1.71
N ARG A 449 14.65 9.68 -2.53
CA ARG A 449 15.59 10.80 -2.61
C ARG A 449 14.89 12.01 -3.22
N GLY A 450 14.67 13.02 -2.41
CA GLY A 450 14.28 14.35 -2.87
C GLY A 450 15.46 15.12 -3.47
N ASP A 451 15.16 16.23 -4.14
CA ASP A 451 16.15 17.12 -4.75
C ASP A 451 17.10 17.78 -3.73
N SER A 452 16.73 17.81 -2.45
CA SER A 452 17.45 18.41 -1.33
C SER A 452 18.13 17.39 -0.39
N ALA A 453 18.49 16.20 -0.90
CA ALA A 453 19.12 15.15 -0.10
C ALA A 453 20.35 15.66 0.67
N ALA A 454 20.45 15.30 1.96
CA ALA A 454 21.45 15.87 2.87
C ALA A 454 22.89 15.40 2.57
N MET A 455 23.04 14.22 1.98
CA MET A 455 24.34 13.65 1.55
C MET A 455 24.17 12.90 0.22
N ASP A 456 25.26 12.70 -0.51
CA ASP A 456 25.27 11.90 -1.74
C ASP A 456 25.65 10.45 -1.44
N LEU A 457 24.66 9.54 -1.44
CA LEU A 457 24.87 8.11 -1.26
C LEU A 457 25.22 7.41 -2.58
N THR A 458 26.20 6.51 -2.53
CA THR A 458 26.45 5.50 -3.56
C THR A 458 26.55 4.12 -2.91
N VAL A 459 25.68 3.21 -3.32
CA VAL A 459 25.78 1.79 -2.98
C VAL A 459 26.80 1.13 -3.91
N LEU A 460 27.83 0.51 -3.33
CA LEU A 460 28.83 -0.26 -4.06
C LEU A 460 28.73 -1.73 -3.67
N ASP A 461 27.97 -2.45 -4.48
CA ASP A 461 27.65 -3.88 -4.36
C ASP A 461 28.22 -4.71 -5.52
N SER A 462 29.33 -4.23 -6.10
CA SER A 462 30.08 -4.95 -7.13
C SER A 462 31.58 -4.85 -6.89
N THR A 463 32.28 -5.95 -7.18
CA THR A 463 33.75 -6.06 -7.15
C THR A 463 34.38 -5.81 -8.52
N ASP A 464 33.58 -5.52 -9.56
CA ASP A 464 34.08 -5.14 -10.88
C ASP A 464 35.05 -3.95 -10.74
N PRO A 465 36.29 -4.06 -11.27
CA PRO A 465 37.29 -3.00 -11.15
C PRO A 465 36.82 -1.63 -11.64
N ALA A 466 36.09 -1.55 -12.75
CA ALA A 466 35.60 -0.29 -13.29
C ALA A 466 34.50 0.33 -12.42
N ALA A 467 33.66 -0.48 -11.76
CA ALA A 467 32.73 0.00 -10.74
C ALA A 467 33.47 0.60 -9.53
N VAL A 468 34.51 -0.09 -9.03
CA VAL A 468 35.34 0.39 -7.91
C VAL A 468 36.07 1.69 -8.29
N VAL A 469 36.68 1.77 -9.47
CA VAL A 469 37.34 2.98 -10.00
C VAL A 469 36.34 4.14 -10.07
N ARG A 470 35.14 3.92 -10.61
CA ARG A 470 34.12 4.96 -10.76
C ARG A 470 33.72 5.55 -9.41
N VAL A 471 33.45 4.71 -8.41
CA VAL A 471 33.11 5.19 -7.05
C VAL A 471 34.29 5.90 -6.41
N THR A 472 35.51 5.37 -6.59
CA THR A 472 36.75 5.98 -6.10
C THR A 472 36.99 7.38 -6.67
N ARG A 473 36.64 7.62 -7.94
CA ARG A 473 36.78 8.94 -8.59
C ARG A 473 35.66 9.91 -8.19
N ARG A 474 34.45 9.41 -7.89
CA ARG A 474 33.30 10.24 -7.49
C ARG A 474 33.44 10.79 -6.06
N HIS A 475 33.92 9.96 -5.14
CA HIS A 475 33.90 10.27 -3.71
C HIS A 475 35.29 10.57 -3.14
N ALA A 476 35.51 11.80 -2.69
CA ALA A 476 36.73 12.17 -2.00
C ALA A 476 36.74 11.62 -0.56
N CYS A 477 37.74 10.80 -0.21
CA CYS A 477 37.82 10.12 1.09
C CYS A 477 37.70 11.09 2.29
N GLN A 478 38.22 12.32 2.16
CA GLN A 478 38.19 13.35 3.22
C GLN A 478 36.79 13.92 3.50
N LYS A 479 35.81 13.65 2.63
CA LYS A 479 34.44 14.15 2.72
C LYS A 479 33.40 13.04 2.70
N THR A 480 33.85 11.79 2.79
CA THR A 480 32.99 10.62 2.61
C THR A 480 32.92 9.80 3.88
N LEU A 481 31.72 9.32 4.22
CA LEU A 481 31.49 8.29 5.21
C LEU A 481 31.34 6.93 4.51
N PHE A 482 32.14 5.95 4.90
CA PHE A 482 32.09 4.58 4.40
C PHE A 482 31.31 3.70 5.38
N LEU A 483 30.21 3.13 4.91
CA LEU A 483 29.41 2.17 5.69
C LEU A 483 29.84 0.76 5.29
N VAL A 484 30.57 0.07 6.16
CA VAL A 484 30.97 -1.33 5.94
C VAL A 484 29.86 -2.23 6.48
N ALA A 485 29.05 -2.77 5.58
CA ALA A 485 27.82 -3.48 5.92
C ALA A 485 27.96 -4.98 5.65
N SER A 486 28.10 -5.77 6.72
CA SER A 486 28.14 -7.23 6.65
C SER A 486 27.65 -7.82 7.97
N LYS A 487 26.52 -8.54 7.90
CA LYS A 487 25.92 -9.19 9.06
C LYS A 487 26.88 -10.18 9.75
N SER A 488 27.56 -11.03 8.97
CA SER A 488 28.56 -11.98 9.52
C SER A 488 29.93 -11.36 9.80
N GLY A 489 30.21 -10.18 9.23
CA GLY A 489 31.54 -9.56 9.25
C GLY A 489 32.62 -10.31 8.46
N THR A 490 32.23 -11.28 7.63
CA THR A 490 33.15 -12.17 6.89
C THR A 490 32.91 -12.22 5.38
N THR A 491 31.92 -11.48 4.88
CA THR A 491 31.61 -11.41 3.44
C THR A 491 32.82 -10.86 2.68
N ALA A 492 33.33 -11.60 1.70
CA ALA A 492 34.60 -11.28 1.04
C ALA A 492 34.57 -9.94 0.29
N GLU A 493 33.43 -9.63 -0.34
CA GLU A 493 33.30 -8.46 -1.20
C GLU A 493 33.28 -7.14 -0.42
N PRO A 494 32.44 -6.93 0.61
CA PRO A 494 32.52 -5.74 1.45
C PRO A 494 33.89 -5.56 2.11
N LEU A 495 34.57 -6.64 2.48
CA LEU A 495 35.91 -6.58 3.08
C LEU A 495 36.98 -6.16 2.07
N ALA A 496 36.96 -6.70 0.84
CA ALA A 496 37.88 -6.29 -0.22
C ALA A 496 37.69 -4.81 -0.59
N LEU A 497 36.43 -4.37 -0.73
CA LEU A 497 36.08 -2.97 -0.95
C LEU A 497 36.55 -2.09 0.20
N PHE A 498 36.35 -2.54 1.44
CA PHE A 498 36.78 -1.85 2.63
C PHE A 498 38.30 -1.64 2.65
N GLU A 499 39.11 -2.66 2.37
CA GLU A 499 40.57 -2.51 2.37
C GLU A 499 41.05 -1.48 1.34
N HIS A 500 40.41 -1.41 0.16
CA HIS A 500 40.68 -0.39 -0.85
C HIS A 500 40.42 1.03 -0.34
N PHE A 501 39.23 1.29 0.20
CA PHE A 501 38.90 2.63 0.71
C PHE A 501 39.63 2.97 2.00
N TRP A 502 39.93 1.98 2.84
CA TRP A 502 40.72 2.15 4.05
C TRP A 502 42.14 2.63 3.71
N ALA A 503 42.86 1.92 2.84
CA ALA A 503 44.22 2.28 2.45
C ALA A 503 44.31 3.72 1.91
N ARG A 504 43.37 4.10 1.04
CA ARG A 504 43.28 5.46 0.48
C ARG A 504 42.95 6.51 1.53
N THR A 505 42.06 6.18 2.47
CA THR A 505 41.68 7.13 3.52
C THR A 505 42.83 7.34 4.51
N VAL A 506 43.56 6.28 4.86
CA VAL A 506 44.79 6.35 5.68
C VAL A 506 45.87 7.18 4.99
N GLU A 507 46.07 7.00 3.68
CA GLU A 507 47.03 7.80 2.90
C GLU A 507 46.72 9.31 2.99
N LYS A 508 45.43 9.69 3.02
CA LYS A 508 45.02 11.11 3.04
C LYS A 508 44.86 11.70 4.45
N LEU A 509 44.49 10.89 5.44
CA LEU A 509 44.05 11.36 6.76
C LEU A 509 44.84 10.80 7.95
N GLY A 510 45.72 9.83 7.72
CA GLY A 510 46.50 9.16 8.77
C GLY A 510 45.59 8.53 9.83
N GLU A 511 45.90 8.78 11.11
CA GLU A 511 45.18 8.21 12.26
C GLU A 511 43.70 8.59 12.33
N ARG A 512 43.28 9.66 11.65
CA ARG A 512 41.87 10.11 11.63
C ARG A 512 41.01 9.29 10.66
N ALA A 513 41.59 8.37 9.88
CA ALA A 513 40.85 7.59 8.90
C ALA A 513 39.63 6.86 9.50
N GLY A 514 39.75 6.30 10.71
CA GLY A 514 38.65 5.63 11.40
C GLY A 514 37.37 6.47 11.53
N ARG A 515 37.47 7.80 11.68
CA ARG A 515 36.30 8.70 11.76
C ARG A 515 35.44 8.74 10.49
N HIS A 516 35.93 8.17 9.39
CA HIS A 516 35.24 8.06 8.12
C HIS A 516 34.61 6.69 7.88
N PHE A 517 34.65 5.79 8.86
CA PHE A 517 34.08 4.44 8.72
C PHE A 517 33.07 4.14 9.82
N VAL A 518 31.99 3.46 9.45
CA VAL A 518 31.01 2.87 10.36
C VAL A 518 30.85 1.40 9.98
N ALA A 519 30.87 0.52 10.98
CA ALA A 519 30.58 -0.89 10.78
C ALA A 519 29.10 -1.16 11.11
N LEU A 520 28.37 -1.81 10.20
CA LEU A 520 27.02 -2.34 10.43
C LEU A 520 27.09 -3.85 10.41
N THR A 521 26.92 -4.48 11.57
CA THR A 521 27.19 -5.91 11.75
C THR A 521 26.48 -6.46 12.98
N ASP A 522 26.30 -7.79 13.04
CA ASP A 522 25.79 -8.44 14.25
C ASP A 522 26.84 -8.33 15.39
N PRO A 523 26.42 -8.38 16.67
CA PRO A 523 27.33 -8.43 17.81
C PRO A 523 28.34 -9.59 17.74
N GLY A 524 29.57 -9.36 18.21
CA GLY A 524 30.62 -10.35 18.34
C GLY A 524 31.36 -10.71 17.05
N THR A 525 31.09 -10.04 15.93
CA THR A 525 31.67 -10.41 14.64
C THR A 525 33.13 -9.97 14.48
N PRO A 526 33.88 -10.56 13.52
CA PRO A 526 35.21 -10.06 13.15
C PRO A 526 35.20 -8.60 12.70
N LEU A 527 34.12 -8.15 12.05
CA LEU A 527 33.98 -6.76 11.59
C LEU A 527 33.82 -5.78 12.76
N GLU A 528 33.09 -6.16 13.82
CA GLU A 528 33.03 -5.35 15.04
C GLU A 528 34.43 -5.18 15.67
N ARG A 529 35.18 -6.28 15.79
CA ARG A 529 36.55 -6.23 16.34
C ARG A 529 37.46 -5.34 15.49
N LEU A 530 37.43 -5.54 14.17
CA LEU A 530 38.20 -4.73 13.22
C LEU A 530 37.85 -3.24 13.33
N ALA A 531 36.57 -2.91 13.46
CA ALA A 531 36.11 -1.53 13.60
C ALA A 531 36.62 -0.88 14.89
N ARG A 532 36.64 -1.63 16.00
CA ARG A 532 37.21 -1.16 17.28
C ARG A 532 38.72 -0.97 17.16
N ASP A 533 39.43 -1.94 16.62
CA ASP A 533 40.89 -1.88 16.44
C ASP A 533 41.31 -0.71 15.55
N ARG A 534 40.54 -0.46 14.48
CA ARG A 534 40.77 0.64 13.53
C ARG A 534 40.10 1.96 13.95
N ARG A 535 39.55 2.02 15.17
CA ARG A 535 38.93 3.23 15.77
C ARG A 535 37.90 3.89 14.86
N PHE A 536 36.98 3.08 14.34
CA PHE A 536 35.87 3.55 13.52
C PHE A 536 35.02 4.58 14.27
N ARG A 537 34.33 5.45 13.53
CA ARG A 537 33.38 6.42 14.10
C ARG A 537 32.36 5.74 14.98
N ALA A 538 31.79 4.63 14.49
CA ALA A 538 30.79 3.86 15.22
C ALA A 538 30.80 2.39 14.79
N VAL A 539 30.33 1.54 15.71
CA VAL A 539 29.85 0.19 15.42
C VAL A 539 28.36 0.20 15.71
N VAL A 540 27.56 -0.09 14.69
CA VAL A 540 26.11 -0.18 14.78
C VAL A 540 25.74 -1.66 14.81
N ALA A 541 25.31 -2.12 15.99
CA ALA A 541 24.85 -3.48 16.19
C ALA A 541 23.48 -3.68 15.53
N THR A 542 23.33 -4.79 14.80
CA THR A 542 22.07 -5.15 14.13
C THR A 542 21.38 -6.32 14.83
N PRO A 543 20.04 -6.46 14.74
CA PRO A 543 19.32 -7.58 15.33
C PRO A 543 19.76 -8.93 14.73
N GLU A 544 20.43 -9.77 15.53
CA GLU A 544 20.86 -11.12 15.12
C GLU A 544 19.69 -11.96 14.62
N ASN A 545 18.52 -11.73 15.22
CA ASN A 545 17.29 -12.47 14.97
C ASN A 545 16.53 -12.06 13.69
N VAL A 546 17.09 -11.18 12.87
CA VAL A 546 16.53 -10.73 11.59
C VAL A 546 17.41 -11.20 10.44
N GLY A 547 16.83 -11.93 9.48
CA GLY A 547 17.53 -12.35 8.26
C GLY A 547 17.85 -11.16 7.35
N GLY A 548 18.94 -11.23 6.56
CA GLY A 548 19.40 -10.10 5.74
C GLY A 548 18.34 -9.59 4.74
N ARG A 549 17.63 -10.47 4.03
CA ARG A 549 16.56 -10.06 3.10
C ARG A 549 15.29 -9.53 3.79
N TYR A 550 15.16 -9.73 5.10
CA TYR A 550 14.08 -9.22 5.97
C TYR A 550 14.56 -8.04 6.85
N SER A 551 15.70 -7.44 6.54
CA SER A 551 16.32 -6.37 7.35
C SER A 551 16.13 -4.98 6.76
N ALA A 552 15.19 -4.80 5.83
CA ALA A 552 14.99 -3.53 5.13
C ALA A 552 14.67 -2.38 6.10
N LEU A 553 13.89 -2.65 7.14
CA LEU A 553 13.51 -1.69 8.18
C LEU A 553 14.40 -1.77 9.44
N SER A 554 15.58 -2.40 9.37
CA SER A 554 16.61 -2.37 10.43
C SER A 554 17.63 -1.25 10.19
N GLU A 555 18.66 -1.17 11.04
CA GLU A 555 19.78 -0.24 10.89
C GLU A 555 20.46 -0.33 9.51
N PHE A 556 20.44 -1.50 8.85
CA PHE A 556 20.97 -1.66 7.49
C PHE A 556 20.31 -0.73 6.47
N GLY A 557 18.98 -0.57 6.54
CA GLY A 557 18.24 0.35 5.68
C GLY A 557 18.11 1.74 6.27
N LEU A 558 17.89 1.83 7.58
CA LEU A 558 17.57 3.08 8.26
C LEU A 558 18.76 4.04 8.39
N LEU A 559 19.98 3.55 8.66
CA LEU A 559 21.13 4.45 8.79
C LEU A 559 21.48 5.14 7.45
N PRO A 560 21.58 4.43 6.31
CA PRO A 560 21.76 5.08 5.01
C PRO A 560 20.63 6.07 4.69
N ALA A 561 19.38 5.72 5.02
CA ALA A 561 18.23 6.60 4.82
C ALA A 561 18.29 7.88 5.69
N ALA A 562 18.74 7.78 6.95
CA ALA A 562 18.93 8.93 7.83
C ALA A 562 20.01 9.90 7.32
N LEU A 563 21.09 9.36 6.73
CA LEU A 563 22.16 10.16 6.14
C LEU A 563 21.68 10.93 4.91
N LEU A 564 20.72 10.39 4.16
CA LEU A 564 20.05 11.08 3.05
C LEU A 564 19.03 12.13 3.50
N GLY A 565 18.61 12.12 4.78
CA GLY A 565 17.56 12.99 5.29
C GLY A 565 16.14 12.49 5.03
N ILE A 566 15.97 11.18 4.80
CA ILE A 566 14.64 10.56 4.63
C ILE A 566 13.91 10.58 5.98
N ASP A 567 12.60 10.88 5.98
CA ASP A 567 11.76 10.80 7.18
C ASP A 567 11.55 9.34 7.62
N LEU A 568 12.44 8.90 8.52
CA LEU A 568 12.40 7.55 9.10
C LEU A 568 11.16 7.31 9.95
N ARG A 569 10.63 8.36 10.59
CA ARG A 569 9.43 8.23 11.41
C ARG A 569 8.26 7.87 10.52
N ALA A 570 8.04 8.61 9.43
CA ALA A 570 7.00 8.28 8.46
C ALA A 570 7.20 6.88 7.85
N LEU A 571 8.43 6.52 7.46
CA LEU A 571 8.77 5.19 6.94
C LEU A 571 8.35 4.07 7.90
N LEU A 572 8.76 4.16 9.16
CA LEU A 572 8.46 3.13 10.15
C LEU A 572 7.00 3.14 10.61
N HIS A 573 6.32 4.30 10.65
CA HIS A 573 4.87 4.33 10.93
C HIS A 573 4.08 3.58 9.86
N GLY A 574 4.47 3.73 8.58
CA GLY A 574 3.90 2.95 7.48
C GLY A 574 4.13 1.45 7.62
N GLY A 575 5.37 1.05 7.97
CA GLY A 575 5.71 -0.33 8.30
C GLY A 575 4.87 -0.88 9.46
N ALA A 576 4.75 -0.12 10.56
CA ALA A 576 3.98 -0.50 11.75
C ALA A 576 2.47 -0.57 11.47
N GLN A 577 1.93 0.29 10.60
CA GLN A 577 0.54 0.20 10.16
C GLN A 577 0.29 -1.08 9.37
N MET A 578 1.18 -1.43 8.42
CA MET A 578 1.09 -2.68 7.68
C MET A 578 1.27 -3.89 8.60
N MET A 579 2.20 -3.81 9.56
CA MET A 579 2.42 -4.83 10.58
C MET A 579 1.11 -5.15 11.33
N ARG A 580 0.41 -4.13 11.82
CA ARG A 580 -0.91 -4.31 12.46
C ARG A 580 -1.97 -4.86 11.50
N ALA A 581 -1.97 -4.43 10.24
CA ALA A 581 -2.88 -4.95 9.21
C ALA A 581 -2.60 -6.44 8.89
N CYS A 582 -1.35 -6.86 8.98
CA CYS A 582 -0.93 -8.26 8.90
C CYS A 582 -1.05 -9.03 10.24
N GLY A 583 -1.51 -8.35 11.29
CA GLY A 583 -1.66 -8.86 12.65
C GLY A 583 -2.82 -9.84 12.83
N PRO A 584 -2.86 -10.58 13.95
CA PRO A 584 -3.97 -11.47 14.28
C PRO A 584 -5.27 -10.72 14.64
N GLU A 585 -5.16 -9.44 15.01
CA GLU A 585 -6.32 -8.58 15.33
C GLU A 585 -7.07 -8.09 14.07
N SER A 586 -6.46 -8.24 12.90
CA SER A 586 -7.10 -7.88 11.63
C SER A 586 -7.95 -9.04 11.13
N PRO A 587 -9.15 -8.79 10.55
CA PRO A 587 -9.95 -9.85 9.94
C PRO A 587 -9.10 -10.65 8.95
N THR A 588 -9.00 -11.96 9.13
CA THR A 588 -8.01 -12.80 8.44
C THR A 588 -8.07 -12.66 6.91
N LEU A 589 -9.26 -12.58 6.32
CA LEU A 589 -9.43 -12.42 4.87
C LEU A 589 -9.00 -11.04 4.34
N GLU A 590 -8.90 -10.04 5.21
CA GLU A 590 -8.45 -8.68 4.89
C GLU A 590 -6.96 -8.46 5.17
N ASN A 591 -6.27 -9.47 5.71
CA ASN A 591 -4.84 -9.40 5.99
C ASN A 591 -4.06 -9.28 4.66
N PRO A 592 -3.43 -8.13 4.38
CA PRO A 592 -2.86 -7.85 3.06
C PRO A 592 -1.64 -8.72 2.75
N GLY A 593 -0.86 -9.10 3.78
CA GLY A 593 0.27 -10.01 3.64
C GLY A 593 -0.19 -11.45 3.36
N LEU A 594 -1.19 -11.94 4.11
CA LEU A 594 -1.80 -13.25 3.87
C LEU A 594 -2.37 -13.33 2.46
N PHE A 595 -3.10 -12.30 2.05
CA PHE A 595 -3.78 -12.28 0.75
C PHE A 595 -2.80 -12.32 -0.42
N LEU A 596 -1.76 -11.49 -0.40
CA LEU A 596 -0.71 -11.52 -1.41
C LEU A 596 0.04 -12.86 -1.40
N GLY A 597 0.38 -13.38 -0.22
CA GLY A 597 1.05 -14.68 -0.07
C GLY A 597 0.21 -15.85 -0.60
N ALA A 598 -1.11 -15.83 -0.37
CA ALA A 598 -2.04 -16.83 -0.89
C ALA A 598 -2.12 -16.81 -2.41
N ILE A 599 -2.11 -15.62 -3.05
CA ILE A 599 -2.06 -15.53 -4.51
C ILE A 599 -0.75 -16.10 -5.06
N LEU A 600 0.39 -15.76 -4.44
CA LEU A 600 1.69 -16.28 -4.85
C LEU A 600 1.74 -17.82 -4.71
N ALA A 601 1.26 -18.38 -3.60
CA ALA A 601 1.18 -19.82 -3.39
C ALA A 601 0.26 -20.50 -4.43
N ALA A 602 -0.96 -19.98 -4.61
CA ALA A 602 -1.91 -20.49 -5.60
C ALA A 602 -1.34 -20.44 -7.02
N ALA A 603 -0.61 -19.39 -7.37
CA ALA A 603 0.04 -19.24 -8.67
C ALA A 603 1.09 -20.33 -8.90
N MET A 604 1.93 -20.61 -7.90
CA MET A 604 2.94 -21.68 -7.98
C MET A 604 2.30 -23.05 -8.23
N GLU A 605 1.22 -23.37 -7.50
CA GLU A 605 0.50 -24.64 -7.66
C GLU A 605 -0.21 -24.74 -9.01
N ALA A 606 -0.70 -23.61 -9.54
CA ALA A 606 -1.29 -23.51 -10.87
C ALA A 606 -0.24 -23.49 -12.02
N GLY A 607 1.06 -23.67 -11.72
CA GLY A 607 2.14 -23.67 -12.71
C GLY A 607 2.52 -22.27 -13.22
N LYS A 608 2.09 -21.20 -12.53
CA LYS A 608 2.42 -19.80 -12.81
C LYS A 608 3.57 -19.32 -11.93
N ASP A 609 4.73 -19.97 -12.10
CA ASP A 609 5.91 -19.80 -11.26
C ASP A 609 6.76 -18.56 -11.57
N LYS A 610 6.46 -17.84 -12.67
CA LYS A 610 7.19 -16.62 -13.06
C LYS A 610 6.38 -15.38 -12.69
N VAL A 611 6.84 -14.70 -11.64
CA VAL A 611 6.21 -13.49 -11.11
C VAL A 611 6.85 -12.26 -11.76
N THR A 612 6.15 -11.66 -12.71
CA THR A 612 6.60 -10.45 -13.40
C THR A 612 6.26 -9.22 -12.58
N LEU A 613 7.28 -8.55 -12.06
CA LEU A 613 7.13 -7.29 -11.34
C LEU A 613 7.16 -6.14 -12.34
N VAL A 614 6.07 -5.39 -12.37
CA VAL A 614 5.92 -4.16 -13.13
C VAL A 614 5.61 -3.05 -12.14
N ALA A 615 6.24 -1.89 -12.28
CA ALA A 615 5.93 -0.74 -11.45
C ALA A 615 5.83 0.52 -12.29
N ASP A 616 5.08 1.50 -11.80
CA ASP A 616 5.21 2.86 -12.31
C ASP A 616 6.66 3.35 -12.16
N PRO A 617 7.19 4.17 -13.09
CA PRO A 617 8.61 4.51 -13.15
C PRO A 617 9.24 4.96 -11.82
N PRO A 618 8.57 5.79 -10.98
CA PRO A 618 9.12 6.19 -9.68
C PRO A 618 9.34 5.03 -8.70
N LEU A 619 8.60 3.93 -8.83
CA LEU A 619 8.67 2.75 -7.96
C LEU A 619 9.44 1.58 -8.58
N ALA A 620 9.88 1.67 -9.83
CA ALA A 620 10.61 0.60 -10.53
C ALA A 620 11.78 -0.01 -9.72
N PRO A 621 12.61 0.76 -8.98
CA PRO A 621 13.68 0.18 -8.18
C PRO A 621 13.21 -0.80 -7.10
N PHE A 622 11.98 -0.67 -6.59
CA PHE A 622 11.46 -1.55 -5.53
C PHE A 622 11.43 -3.02 -5.95
N GLY A 623 11.28 -3.29 -7.27
CA GLY A 623 11.36 -4.63 -7.83
C GLY A 623 12.67 -5.34 -7.51
N ASP A 624 13.80 -4.64 -7.47
CA ASP A 624 15.12 -5.24 -7.21
C ASP A 624 15.21 -5.86 -5.81
N TRP A 625 14.55 -5.26 -4.81
CA TRP A 625 14.51 -5.81 -3.47
C TRP A 625 13.50 -6.97 -3.34
N ILE A 626 12.33 -6.86 -3.97
CA ILE A 626 11.38 -7.98 -4.02
C ILE A 626 12.01 -9.20 -4.72
N GLU A 627 12.83 -8.98 -5.76
CA GLU A 627 13.55 -10.04 -6.46
C GLU A 627 14.38 -10.88 -5.49
N GLN A 628 15.22 -10.24 -4.67
CA GLN A 628 15.98 -10.92 -3.64
C GLN A 628 15.06 -11.65 -2.66
N LEU A 629 14.05 -10.95 -2.14
CA LEU A 629 13.18 -11.49 -1.11
C LEU A 629 12.51 -12.80 -1.57
N LEU A 630 11.92 -12.80 -2.76
CA LEU A 630 11.24 -13.97 -3.32
C LEU A 630 12.23 -15.07 -3.71
N ALA A 631 13.29 -14.73 -4.45
CA ALA A 631 14.22 -15.71 -4.98
C ALA A 631 14.99 -16.44 -3.86
N GLU A 632 15.51 -15.73 -2.86
CA GLU A 632 16.22 -16.36 -1.75
C GLU A 632 15.30 -17.12 -0.80
N SER A 633 14.09 -16.61 -0.55
CA SER A 633 13.18 -17.26 0.40
C SER A 633 12.60 -18.55 -0.20
N SER A 634 12.21 -18.54 -1.47
CA SER A 634 11.48 -19.65 -2.09
C SER A 634 12.35 -20.63 -2.88
N GLY A 635 13.51 -20.22 -3.37
CA GLY A 635 14.37 -20.98 -4.30
C GLY A 635 15.14 -22.14 -3.67
N LYS A 636 14.44 -23.19 -3.24
CA LYS A 636 14.99 -24.33 -2.48
C LYS A 636 14.31 -25.63 -2.86
N GLU A 637 15.01 -26.74 -2.68
CA GLU A 637 14.46 -28.09 -2.83
C GLU A 637 13.79 -28.33 -4.20
N GLY A 638 14.33 -27.72 -5.26
CA GLY A 638 13.78 -27.82 -6.62
C GLY A 638 12.52 -26.97 -6.86
N LYS A 639 12.10 -26.17 -5.88
CA LYS A 639 10.95 -25.24 -5.94
C LYS A 639 11.43 -23.80 -5.88
N GLY A 640 10.56 -22.86 -6.26
CA GLY A 640 10.82 -21.44 -6.08
C GLY A 640 10.08 -20.56 -7.06
N ILE A 641 9.74 -19.37 -6.58
CA ILE A 641 9.19 -18.29 -7.39
C ILE A 641 10.34 -17.70 -8.22
N VAL A 642 10.13 -17.53 -9.51
CA VAL A 642 11.06 -16.86 -10.42
C VAL A 642 10.63 -15.40 -10.59
N PRO A 643 11.20 -14.44 -9.83
CA PRO A 643 10.89 -13.03 -10.00
C PRO A 643 11.50 -12.50 -11.30
N ILE A 644 10.69 -11.78 -12.09
CA ILE A 644 11.11 -11.15 -13.34
C ILE A 644 11.04 -9.65 -13.17
N VAL A 645 12.20 -9.00 -13.05
CA VAL A 645 12.34 -7.55 -12.82
C VAL A 645 12.97 -6.87 -14.03
N GLY A 646 12.51 -5.67 -14.37
CA GLY A 646 13.06 -4.85 -15.45
C GLY A 646 12.76 -5.36 -16.88
N GLU A 647 11.87 -6.34 -17.03
CA GLU A 647 11.40 -6.78 -18.35
C GLU A 647 10.55 -5.65 -18.96
N PRO A 648 10.87 -5.13 -20.16
CA PRO A 648 10.05 -4.08 -20.77
C PRO A 648 8.59 -4.54 -20.88
N PRO A 649 7.59 -3.75 -20.45
CA PRO A 649 6.22 -4.26 -20.43
C PRO A 649 5.65 -4.41 -21.86
N GLY A 650 5.23 -5.62 -22.24
CA GLY A 650 4.62 -5.95 -23.53
C GLY A 650 3.09 -5.90 -23.54
N THR A 651 2.47 -6.26 -24.67
CA THR A 651 1.02 -6.56 -24.75
C THR A 651 0.73 -7.98 -24.27
N GLY A 652 -0.51 -8.25 -23.88
CA GLY A 652 -0.90 -9.54 -23.27
C GLY A 652 -0.56 -10.78 -24.11
N ARG A 653 -0.63 -10.70 -25.43
CA ARG A 653 -0.33 -11.83 -26.33
C ARG A 653 1.10 -12.41 -26.24
N HIS A 654 2.03 -11.71 -25.59
CA HIS A 654 3.44 -12.13 -25.48
C HIS A 654 3.81 -12.68 -24.10
N TYR A 655 2.86 -12.81 -23.18
CA TYR A 655 3.11 -13.46 -21.89
C TYR A 655 2.62 -14.90 -21.94
N GLY A 656 3.47 -15.83 -21.48
CA GLY A 656 3.12 -17.24 -21.36
C GLY A 656 2.08 -17.49 -20.27
N ALA A 657 1.44 -18.67 -20.33
CA ALA A 657 0.45 -19.10 -19.34
C ALA A 657 1.04 -19.35 -17.93
N ASP A 658 2.37 -19.37 -17.83
CA ASP A 658 3.21 -19.54 -16.64
C ASP A 658 3.51 -18.22 -15.90
N ARG A 659 2.88 -17.11 -16.33
CA ARG A 659 3.09 -15.78 -15.76
C ARG A 659 1.99 -15.39 -14.76
N LEU A 660 2.43 -14.81 -13.65
CA LEU A 660 1.63 -13.96 -12.77
C LEU A 660 2.22 -12.54 -12.84
N LEU A 661 1.42 -11.54 -13.19
CA LEU A 661 1.88 -10.14 -13.21
C LEU A 661 1.51 -9.45 -11.90
N VAL A 662 2.47 -8.73 -11.31
CA VAL A 662 2.22 -7.85 -10.17
C VAL A 662 2.58 -6.43 -10.57
N TYR A 663 1.57 -5.56 -10.58
CA TYR A 663 1.69 -4.16 -10.92
C TYR A 663 1.67 -3.30 -9.65
N LEU A 664 2.82 -2.71 -9.32
CA LEU A 664 3.01 -1.71 -8.27
C LEU A 664 2.59 -0.35 -8.81
N ARG A 665 1.33 -0.01 -8.58
CA ARG A 665 0.69 1.21 -9.08
C ARG A 665 0.90 2.36 -8.11
N PHE A 666 1.36 3.51 -8.60
CA PHE A 666 1.50 4.76 -7.87
C PHE A 666 0.78 5.92 -8.57
N ASP A 667 1.22 6.29 -9.77
CA ASP A 667 0.63 7.38 -10.56
C ASP A 667 -0.29 6.87 -11.67
N GLY A 668 -0.34 5.54 -11.89
CA GLY A 668 -1.19 4.91 -12.88
C GLY A 668 -0.60 4.95 -14.30
N SER A 669 0.69 5.25 -14.47
CA SER A 669 1.33 5.37 -15.78
C SER A 669 1.19 4.12 -16.66
N LEU A 670 0.97 2.95 -16.05
CA LEU A 670 0.80 1.67 -16.75
C LEU A 670 -0.62 1.11 -16.70
N ASP A 671 -1.63 1.86 -16.25
CA ASP A 671 -3.02 1.40 -16.11
C ASP A 671 -3.60 0.87 -17.43
N GLY A 672 -3.29 1.51 -18.56
CA GLY A 672 -3.71 1.06 -19.88
C GLY A 672 -3.12 -0.29 -20.28
N LYS A 673 -1.87 -0.58 -19.86
CA LYS A 673 -1.23 -1.88 -20.10
C LYS A 673 -1.81 -2.95 -19.17
N ALA A 674 -1.99 -2.62 -17.89
CA ALA A 674 -2.61 -3.53 -16.91
C ALA A 674 -4.01 -3.98 -17.37
N ALA A 675 -4.86 -3.05 -17.81
CA ALA A 675 -6.16 -3.37 -18.38
C ALA A 675 -6.05 -4.26 -19.63
N GLY A 676 -5.01 -4.06 -20.46
CA GLY A 676 -4.73 -4.90 -21.62
C GLY A 676 -4.32 -6.34 -21.26
N TRP A 677 -3.58 -6.55 -20.17
CA TRP A 677 -3.19 -7.88 -19.69
C TRP A 677 -4.37 -8.64 -19.11
N VAL A 678 -5.19 -7.97 -18.30
CA VAL A 678 -6.43 -8.55 -17.75
C VAL A 678 -7.37 -8.98 -18.87
N ARG A 679 -7.59 -8.13 -19.89
CA ARG A 679 -8.40 -8.50 -21.08
C ARG A 679 -7.82 -9.66 -21.87
N ALA A 680 -6.51 -9.89 -21.80
CA ALA A 680 -5.85 -11.03 -22.43
C ALA A 680 -5.92 -12.31 -21.59
N GLY A 681 -6.57 -12.28 -20.42
CA GLY A 681 -6.73 -13.42 -19.52
C GLY A 681 -5.48 -13.73 -18.68
N ILE A 682 -4.51 -12.83 -18.62
CA ILE A 682 -3.34 -12.99 -17.76
C ILE A 682 -3.72 -12.58 -16.34
N PRO A 683 -3.44 -13.41 -15.31
CA PRO A 683 -3.62 -12.99 -13.92
C PRO A 683 -2.73 -11.79 -13.58
N VAL A 684 -3.34 -10.72 -13.10
CA VAL A 684 -2.69 -9.49 -12.66
C VAL A 684 -3.10 -9.17 -11.23
N ILE A 685 -2.12 -8.83 -10.40
CA ILE A 685 -2.34 -8.22 -9.09
C ILE A 685 -2.01 -6.74 -9.21
N ILE A 686 -2.97 -5.85 -8.99
CA ILE A 686 -2.74 -4.40 -8.96
C ILE A 686 -2.65 -3.96 -7.50
N LEU A 687 -1.45 -3.57 -7.06
CA LEU A 687 -1.16 -3.11 -5.71
C LEU A 687 -1.02 -1.59 -5.69
N GLU A 688 -1.98 -0.93 -5.07
CA GLU A 688 -1.93 0.52 -4.81
C GLU A 688 -0.84 0.82 -3.79
N THR A 689 0.20 1.53 -4.24
CA THR A 689 1.41 1.84 -3.46
C THR A 689 1.58 3.35 -3.37
N SER A 690 1.81 3.89 -2.17
CA SER A 690 2.14 5.31 -2.01
C SER A 690 3.66 5.52 -2.18
N GLY A 691 4.07 6.49 -3.00
CA GLY A 691 5.49 6.76 -3.30
C GLY A 691 6.29 7.48 -2.20
N GLY A 692 5.65 7.82 -1.07
CA GLY A 692 6.32 8.45 0.08
C GLY A 692 6.91 7.44 1.07
N PRO A 693 7.67 7.90 2.09
CA PRO A 693 8.32 7.02 3.06
C PRO A 693 7.36 6.04 3.72
N ALA A 694 6.19 6.49 4.20
CA ALA A 694 5.20 5.61 4.82
C ALA A 694 4.69 4.51 3.87
N GLY A 695 4.48 4.82 2.59
CA GLY A 695 4.04 3.83 1.62
C GLY A 695 5.10 2.78 1.35
N LEU A 696 6.35 3.19 1.17
CA LEU A 696 7.46 2.26 0.96
C LEU A 696 7.69 1.36 2.18
N GLY A 697 7.60 1.91 3.40
CA GLY A 697 7.71 1.15 4.64
C GLY A 697 6.59 0.12 4.80
N ALA A 698 5.36 0.48 4.40
CA ALA A 698 4.25 -0.45 4.36
C ALA A 698 4.48 -1.59 3.36
N GLU A 699 5.01 -1.32 2.16
CA GLU A 699 5.25 -2.38 1.18
C GLU A 699 6.41 -3.30 1.57
N PHE A 700 7.49 -2.81 2.18
CA PHE A 700 8.56 -3.68 2.72
C PHE A 700 7.95 -4.76 3.64
N TYR A 701 7.13 -4.34 4.62
CA TYR A 701 6.51 -5.29 5.54
C TYR A 701 5.49 -6.21 4.86
N ARG A 702 4.65 -5.68 3.95
CA ARG A 702 3.64 -6.50 3.23
C ARG A 702 4.31 -7.64 2.48
N TRP A 703 5.38 -7.34 1.76
CA TRP A 703 6.10 -8.33 0.95
C TRP A 703 6.88 -9.33 1.81
N GLU A 704 7.49 -8.90 2.92
CA GLU A 704 8.10 -9.81 3.91
C GLU A 704 7.08 -10.85 4.40
N PHE A 705 5.91 -10.38 4.85
CA PHE A 705 4.85 -11.26 5.34
C PHE A 705 4.29 -12.17 4.25
N ALA A 706 4.01 -11.61 3.07
CA ALA A 706 3.50 -12.38 1.93
C ALA A 706 4.48 -13.47 1.47
N THR A 707 5.78 -13.19 1.50
CA THR A 707 6.82 -14.15 1.13
C THR A 707 6.87 -15.31 2.13
N ALA A 708 6.76 -15.02 3.43
CA ALA A 708 6.71 -16.06 4.47
C ALA A 708 5.48 -16.97 4.29
N VAL A 709 4.30 -16.40 4.01
CA VAL A 709 3.07 -17.14 3.71
C VAL A 709 3.21 -17.96 2.43
N ALA A 710 3.76 -17.38 1.35
CA ALA A 710 3.97 -18.09 0.10
C ALA A 710 4.89 -19.30 0.32
N CYS A 711 6.03 -19.13 0.99
CA CYS A 711 6.96 -20.22 1.27
C CYS A 711 6.35 -21.34 2.12
N HIS A 712 5.43 -21.03 3.03
CA HIS A 712 4.64 -22.04 3.73
C HIS A 712 3.78 -22.86 2.75
N GLY A 713 3.07 -22.19 1.83
CA GLY A 713 2.30 -22.85 0.78
C GLY A 713 3.16 -23.70 -0.18
N LEU A 714 4.39 -23.26 -0.50
CA LEU A 714 5.34 -24.06 -1.27
C LEU A 714 5.94 -25.23 -0.48
N GLY A 715 5.86 -25.19 0.86
CA GLY A 715 6.50 -26.15 1.75
C GLY A 715 8.03 -26.06 1.73
N VAL A 716 8.58 -24.85 1.77
CA VAL A 716 10.03 -24.58 1.85
C VAL A 716 10.35 -23.62 2.99
N ASN A 717 11.58 -23.68 3.50
CA ASN A 717 12.02 -22.77 4.55
C ASN A 717 12.23 -21.35 4.03
N ALA A 718 11.43 -20.40 4.52
CA ALA A 718 11.49 -18.99 4.10
C ALA A 718 12.77 -18.26 4.54
N PHE A 719 13.48 -18.76 5.56
CA PHE A 719 14.47 -17.98 6.32
C PHE A 719 15.91 -18.46 6.21
N ASP A 720 16.16 -19.66 5.70
CA ASP A 720 17.50 -20.20 5.44
C ASP A 720 17.99 -19.88 4.01
N GLN A 721 19.21 -20.32 3.69
CA GLN A 721 19.86 -20.15 2.37
C GLN A 721 21.00 -21.16 2.18
N PRO A 722 20.71 -22.46 2.05
CA PRO A 722 21.75 -23.50 2.06
C PRO A 722 22.66 -23.47 0.81
N ASP A 723 22.17 -23.04 -0.35
CA ASP A 723 22.85 -23.26 -1.63
C ASP A 723 23.84 -22.15 -2.01
N VAL A 724 23.78 -20.99 -1.35
CA VAL A 724 24.74 -19.89 -1.59
C VAL A 724 26.17 -20.25 -1.18
N GLN A 725 26.35 -21.21 -0.26
CA GLN A 725 27.67 -21.60 0.26
C GLN A 725 28.54 -22.32 -0.79
N ARG A 726 27.92 -22.98 -1.78
CA ARG A 726 28.64 -23.74 -2.81
C ARG A 726 29.53 -22.83 -3.66
N ALA A 727 28.99 -21.72 -4.16
CA ALA A 727 29.75 -20.74 -4.93
C ALA A 727 30.85 -20.10 -4.08
N LYS A 728 30.51 -19.70 -2.84
CA LYS A 728 31.48 -19.11 -1.89
C LYS A 728 32.69 -20.00 -1.65
N THR A 729 32.45 -21.28 -1.40
CA THR A 729 33.52 -22.26 -1.18
C THR A 729 34.42 -22.38 -2.40
N ARG A 730 33.84 -22.53 -3.60
CA ARG A 730 34.61 -22.65 -4.84
C ARG A 730 35.43 -21.41 -5.15
N THR A 731 34.86 -20.21 -4.98
CA THR A 731 35.59 -18.95 -5.12
C THR A 731 36.79 -18.90 -4.17
N MET A 732 36.61 -19.27 -2.90
CA MET A 732 37.71 -19.29 -1.94
C MET A 732 38.81 -20.29 -2.32
N ASP A 733 38.46 -21.45 -2.86
CA ASP A 733 39.44 -22.45 -3.31
C ASP A 733 40.23 -21.95 -4.53
N LEU A 734 39.56 -21.26 -5.47
CA LEU A 734 40.21 -20.60 -6.61
C LEU A 734 41.18 -19.50 -6.17
N LEU A 735 40.78 -18.65 -5.22
CA LEU A 735 41.65 -17.60 -4.68
C LEU A 735 42.86 -18.17 -3.93
N LYS A 736 42.68 -19.27 -3.17
CA LYS A 736 43.79 -20.01 -2.53
C LYS A 736 44.72 -20.67 -3.55
N ALA A 737 44.20 -21.15 -4.67
CA ALA A 737 45.02 -21.64 -5.77
C ALA A 737 45.83 -20.49 -6.39
N TYR A 738 45.17 -19.38 -6.73
CA TYR A 738 45.82 -18.19 -7.27
C TYR A 738 46.94 -17.65 -6.36
N ALA A 739 46.72 -17.61 -5.04
CA ALA A 739 47.74 -17.16 -4.10
C ALA A 739 49.03 -18.00 -4.16
N ARG A 740 48.95 -19.28 -4.58
CA ARG A 740 50.09 -20.19 -4.71
C ARG A 740 50.72 -20.14 -6.10
N THR A 741 49.89 -20.09 -7.16
CA THR A 741 50.33 -20.27 -8.56
C THR A 741 50.42 -18.96 -9.35
N ARG A 742 49.81 -17.88 -8.84
CA ARG A 742 49.60 -16.60 -9.54
C ARG A 742 48.81 -16.71 -10.85
N SER A 743 48.03 -17.78 -11.00
CA SER A 743 47.14 -18.02 -12.13
C SER A 743 45.88 -18.74 -11.68
N LEU A 744 44.71 -18.39 -12.24
CA LEU A 744 43.44 -19.05 -11.93
C LEU A 744 43.33 -20.36 -12.73
N PRO A 745 42.93 -21.47 -12.10
CA PRO A 745 42.64 -22.70 -12.83
C PRO A 745 41.42 -22.50 -13.75
N GLU A 746 41.64 -22.51 -15.06
CA GLU A 746 40.56 -22.37 -16.05
C GLU A 746 39.97 -23.74 -16.45
N PRO A 747 38.63 -23.85 -16.56
CA PRO A 747 37.98 -25.02 -17.15
C PRO A 747 38.39 -25.21 -18.61
N ARG A 748 38.32 -26.46 -19.09
CA ARG A 748 38.50 -26.75 -20.51
C ARG A 748 37.49 -25.94 -21.34
N PRO A 749 37.93 -25.19 -22.37
CA PRO A 749 37.01 -24.47 -23.24
C PRO A 749 36.17 -25.46 -24.06
N LEU A 750 34.88 -25.16 -24.20
CA LEU A 750 33.97 -25.83 -25.12
C LEU A 750 34.19 -25.33 -26.55
N TRP A 751 34.52 -24.05 -26.69
CA TRP A 751 34.85 -23.38 -27.95
C TRP A 751 35.72 -22.15 -27.67
N GLN A 752 36.58 -21.77 -28.60
CA GLN A 752 37.46 -20.61 -28.46
C GLN A 752 37.76 -19.98 -29.82
N SER A 753 37.76 -18.65 -29.87
CA SER A 753 38.29 -17.84 -30.97
C SER A 753 39.44 -16.96 -30.50
N GLU A 754 39.91 -16.03 -31.35
CA GLU A 754 40.91 -15.06 -30.93
C GLU A 754 40.43 -14.20 -29.75
N SER A 755 39.17 -13.78 -29.68
CA SER A 755 38.71 -12.81 -28.67
C SER A 755 37.72 -13.33 -27.64
N VAL A 756 37.15 -14.53 -27.86
CA VAL A 756 36.10 -15.09 -27.00
C VAL A 756 36.41 -16.54 -26.64
N THR A 757 36.22 -16.88 -25.37
CA THR A 757 36.29 -18.26 -24.87
C THR A 757 34.93 -18.66 -24.30
N LEU A 758 34.40 -19.80 -24.75
CA LEU A 758 33.20 -20.40 -24.20
C LEU A 758 33.57 -21.55 -23.27
N GLN A 759 33.06 -21.52 -22.05
CA GLN A 759 33.19 -22.58 -21.05
C GLN A 759 31.83 -22.95 -20.47
N GLY A 760 31.75 -24.07 -19.75
CA GLY A 760 30.56 -24.49 -19.02
C GLY A 760 30.10 -25.89 -19.39
N GLY A 761 28.80 -26.13 -19.30
CA GLY A 761 28.20 -27.41 -19.65
C GLY A 761 26.68 -27.42 -19.49
N PRO A 762 26.00 -28.47 -20.01
CA PRO A 762 26.55 -29.62 -20.74
C PRO A 762 27.01 -29.25 -22.16
N ASP A 763 27.66 -30.20 -22.85
CA ASP A 763 28.11 -30.03 -24.24
C ASP A 763 26.99 -29.53 -25.16
N LEU A 764 27.32 -28.59 -26.04
CA LEU A 764 26.36 -27.97 -26.97
C LEU A 764 26.38 -28.69 -28.33
N PRO A 765 25.24 -29.26 -28.77
CA PRO A 765 25.13 -29.82 -30.12
C PRO A 765 25.41 -28.75 -31.19
N GLY A 766 26.18 -29.12 -32.22
CA GLY A 766 26.53 -28.23 -33.33
C GLY A 766 27.72 -27.28 -33.07
N LEU A 767 28.19 -27.16 -31.81
CA LEU A 767 29.25 -26.22 -31.45
C LEU A 767 30.59 -26.50 -32.17
N ASN A 768 30.90 -27.76 -32.45
CA ASN A 768 32.11 -28.16 -33.18
C ASN A 768 32.14 -27.63 -34.63
N SER A 769 30.99 -27.24 -35.17
CA SER A 769 30.86 -26.67 -36.52
C SER A 769 30.79 -25.13 -36.51
N ALA A 770 30.79 -24.49 -35.33
CA ALA A 770 30.71 -23.04 -35.21
C ALA A 770 32.04 -22.36 -35.62
N SER A 771 31.97 -21.55 -36.67
CA SER A 771 33.02 -20.74 -37.27
C SER A 771 33.13 -19.33 -36.66
N GLY A 772 32.13 -18.90 -35.90
CA GLY A 772 32.10 -17.57 -35.30
C GLY A 772 31.11 -17.40 -34.15
N LEU A 773 31.19 -16.27 -33.47
CA LEU A 773 30.40 -15.96 -32.27
C LEU A 773 28.88 -16.07 -32.48
N SER A 774 28.37 -15.70 -33.67
CA SER A 774 26.93 -15.81 -33.96
C SER A 774 26.44 -17.24 -33.88
N GLU A 775 27.15 -18.20 -34.49
CA GLU A 775 26.79 -19.63 -34.48
C GLU A 775 26.94 -20.23 -33.07
N VAL A 776 27.94 -19.80 -32.29
CA VAL A 776 28.07 -20.16 -30.87
C VAL A 776 26.86 -19.69 -30.06
N VAL A 777 26.44 -18.45 -30.27
CA VAL A 777 25.26 -17.88 -29.60
C VAL A 777 23.98 -18.60 -30.03
N GLU A 778 23.85 -18.98 -31.30
CA GLU A 778 22.74 -19.82 -31.78
C GLU A 778 22.71 -21.20 -31.10
N CYS A 779 23.88 -21.85 -30.94
CA CYS A 779 23.97 -23.10 -30.18
C CYS A 779 23.48 -22.94 -28.72
N ILE A 780 23.86 -21.85 -28.04
CA ILE A 780 23.39 -21.55 -26.69
C ILE A 780 21.88 -21.27 -26.70
N ALA A 781 21.40 -20.45 -27.62
CA ALA A 781 19.98 -20.10 -27.74
C ALA A 781 19.10 -21.33 -28.01
N SER A 782 19.62 -22.31 -28.77
CA SER A 782 18.93 -23.58 -29.04
C SER A 782 18.69 -24.45 -27.79
N GLN A 783 19.38 -24.18 -26.69
CA GLN A 783 19.16 -24.88 -25.41
C GLN A 783 17.90 -24.41 -24.68
N ILE A 784 17.37 -23.24 -25.04
CA ILE A 784 16.23 -22.62 -24.37
C ILE A 784 14.96 -23.27 -24.89
N ARG A 785 14.26 -23.99 -24.01
CA ARG A 785 12.97 -24.61 -24.33
C ARG A 785 11.82 -23.68 -23.97
N PHE A 786 10.65 -23.93 -24.55
CA PHE A 786 9.42 -23.24 -24.19
C PHE A 786 9.14 -23.39 -22.68
N HIS A 787 8.69 -22.32 -22.01
CA HIS A 787 8.49 -22.20 -20.56
C HIS A 787 9.74 -22.21 -19.66
N GLU A 788 10.94 -22.28 -20.23
CA GLU A 788 12.19 -22.11 -19.47
C GLU A 788 12.56 -20.63 -19.36
N THR A 789 13.39 -20.34 -18.35
CA THR A 789 13.92 -19.00 -18.11
C THR A 789 15.35 -18.90 -18.62
N PHE A 790 15.61 -17.90 -19.45
CA PHE A 790 16.94 -17.51 -19.85
C PHE A 790 17.53 -16.52 -18.84
N ALA A 791 18.53 -16.97 -18.08
CA ALA A 791 19.18 -16.16 -17.05
C ALA A 791 20.51 -15.60 -17.57
N LEU A 792 20.56 -14.28 -17.73
CA LEU A 792 21.76 -13.57 -18.18
C LEU A 792 22.52 -13.00 -16.98
N LEU A 793 23.74 -13.48 -16.77
CA LEU A 793 24.57 -13.16 -15.61
C LEU A 793 25.79 -12.34 -16.06
N LEU A 794 25.86 -11.07 -15.69
CA LEU A 794 26.85 -10.13 -16.19
C LEU A 794 27.88 -9.79 -15.12
N TYR A 795 29.10 -10.32 -15.23
CA TYR A 795 30.26 -9.84 -14.46
C TYR A 795 30.91 -8.71 -15.24
N LEU A 796 30.23 -7.57 -15.20
CA LEU A 796 30.57 -6.32 -15.87
C LEU A 796 30.07 -5.17 -14.99
N ALA A 797 30.76 -4.04 -15.02
CA ALA A 797 30.37 -2.86 -14.28
C ALA A 797 28.90 -2.47 -14.56
N PRO A 798 28.02 -2.42 -13.54
CA PRO A 798 26.66 -1.91 -13.72
C PRO A 798 26.70 -0.46 -14.23
N GLY A 799 25.85 -0.14 -15.21
CA GLY A 799 25.79 1.18 -15.81
C GLY A 799 24.91 1.27 -17.06
N ARG A 800 24.65 2.51 -17.50
CA ARG A 800 23.71 2.84 -18.58
C ARG A 800 24.09 2.29 -19.96
N ALA A 801 25.34 1.86 -20.14
CA ALA A 801 25.81 1.27 -21.40
C ALA A 801 25.01 0.02 -21.78
N TRP A 802 24.45 -0.69 -20.79
CA TRP A 802 23.74 -1.95 -20.98
C TRP A 802 22.23 -1.79 -21.10
N ASP A 803 21.64 -0.70 -20.62
CA ASP A 803 20.18 -0.51 -20.53
C ASP A 803 19.46 -0.75 -21.87
N ARG A 804 19.94 -0.09 -22.94
CA ARG A 804 19.32 -0.20 -24.27
C ARG A 804 19.50 -1.60 -24.89
N PRO A 805 20.73 -2.17 -24.98
CA PRO A 805 20.92 -3.53 -25.48
C PRO A 805 20.12 -4.58 -24.70
N LEU A 806 20.12 -4.52 -23.36
CA LEU A 806 19.39 -5.47 -22.53
C LEU A 806 17.88 -5.33 -22.71
N ALA A 807 17.35 -4.10 -22.73
CA ALA A 807 15.93 -3.89 -22.98
C ALA A 807 15.50 -4.40 -24.37
N ALA A 808 16.36 -4.27 -25.39
CA ALA A 808 16.10 -4.80 -26.72
C ALA A 808 16.10 -6.34 -26.72
N LEU A 809 17.12 -6.98 -26.15
CA LEU A 809 17.22 -8.43 -26.03
C LEU A 809 16.01 -9.02 -25.28
N ARG A 810 15.70 -8.48 -24.10
CA ARG A 810 14.59 -8.99 -23.27
C ARG A 810 13.24 -8.79 -23.93
N ARG A 811 13.05 -7.71 -24.69
CA ARG A 811 11.84 -7.50 -25.50
C ARG A 811 11.70 -8.59 -26.57
N ASN A 812 12.77 -8.89 -27.30
CA ASN A 812 12.76 -9.90 -28.35
C ASN A 812 12.51 -11.29 -27.78
N LEU A 813 13.19 -11.64 -26.68
CA LEU A 813 12.94 -12.90 -25.95
C LEU A 813 11.48 -13.03 -25.51
N ARG A 814 10.93 -12.00 -24.86
CA ARG A 814 9.51 -11.99 -24.45
C ARG A 814 8.57 -12.14 -25.64
N GLU A 815 8.83 -11.45 -26.75
CA GLU A 815 8.02 -11.59 -27.97
C GLU A 815 8.11 -12.98 -28.60
N ALA A 816 9.20 -13.71 -28.37
CA ALA A 816 9.37 -15.12 -28.71
C ALA A 816 8.79 -16.09 -27.64
N GLY A 817 8.14 -15.58 -26.58
CA GLY A 817 7.59 -16.39 -25.50
C GLY A 817 8.63 -16.91 -24.50
N ILE A 818 9.87 -16.40 -24.55
CA ILE A 818 10.97 -16.78 -23.67
C ILE A 818 11.03 -15.81 -22.49
N VAL A 819 11.03 -16.35 -21.27
CA VAL A 819 11.20 -15.56 -20.04
C VAL A 819 12.67 -15.24 -19.83
N SER A 820 13.00 -14.03 -19.39
CA SER A 820 14.39 -13.63 -19.14
C SER A 820 14.62 -12.90 -17.83
N THR A 821 15.69 -13.27 -17.12
CA THR A 821 16.22 -12.57 -15.94
C THR A 821 17.61 -12.02 -16.25
N VAL A 822 17.99 -10.93 -15.56
CA VAL A 822 19.31 -10.32 -15.69
C VAL A 822 19.86 -10.04 -14.30
N GLY A 823 21.06 -10.53 -14.01
CA GLY A 823 21.76 -10.26 -12.76
C GLY A 823 23.17 -9.73 -13.02
N PHE A 824 23.55 -8.66 -12.32
CA PHE A 824 24.93 -8.19 -12.32
C PHE A 824 25.72 -8.87 -11.20
N GLY A 825 26.88 -9.43 -11.54
CA GLY A 825 27.78 -10.10 -10.61
C GLY A 825 28.67 -9.10 -9.85
N PRO A 826 29.13 -9.46 -8.65
CA PRO A 826 28.69 -10.59 -7.81
C PRO A 826 27.35 -10.34 -7.07
N ARG A 827 26.69 -9.18 -7.20
CA ARG A 827 25.45 -8.83 -6.48
C ARG A 827 24.42 -9.96 -6.51
N TYR A 828 24.14 -10.53 -7.69
CA TYR A 828 23.12 -11.58 -7.82
C TYR A 828 23.44 -12.86 -7.03
N LEU A 829 24.70 -13.13 -6.69
CA LEU A 829 25.07 -14.29 -5.86
C LEU A 829 24.44 -14.21 -4.47
N HIS A 830 24.14 -12.98 -4.02
CA HIS A 830 23.47 -12.64 -2.77
C HIS A 830 22.06 -12.09 -3.01
N SER A 831 21.43 -12.43 -4.15
CA SER A 831 19.99 -12.25 -4.37
C SER A 831 19.38 -13.48 -5.04
N THR A 832 19.53 -13.63 -6.36
CA THR A 832 18.94 -14.76 -7.10
C THR A 832 19.78 -16.03 -7.08
N GLY A 833 21.02 -15.97 -6.57
CA GLY A 833 21.97 -17.08 -6.54
C GLY A 833 21.48 -18.31 -5.77
N GLN A 834 20.62 -18.14 -4.78
CA GLN A 834 19.94 -19.23 -4.08
C GLN A 834 18.94 -19.94 -5.01
N LEU A 835 18.08 -19.20 -5.71
CA LEU A 835 17.14 -19.73 -6.71
C LEU A 835 17.85 -20.46 -7.86
N HIS A 836 18.95 -19.91 -8.38
CA HIS A 836 19.68 -20.54 -9.49
C HIS A 836 20.23 -21.94 -9.14
N LYS A 837 20.51 -22.18 -7.86
CA LYS A 837 21.14 -23.41 -7.37
C LYS A 837 20.15 -24.35 -6.73
N GLY A 838 19.32 -23.85 -5.81
CA GLY A 838 18.32 -24.61 -5.07
C GLY A 838 16.94 -24.69 -5.74
N GLY A 839 16.65 -23.84 -6.72
CA GLY A 839 15.36 -23.77 -7.40
C GLY A 839 15.13 -24.80 -8.51
N PRO A 840 14.06 -24.65 -9.30
CA PRO A 840 13.67 -25.61 -10.33
C PRO A 840 14.69 -25.68 -11.48
N ASP A 841 14.85 -26.87 -12.06
CA ASP A 841 15.73 -27.11 -13.22
C ASP A 841 15.11 -26.70 -14.55
N ARG A 842 14.77 -25.42 -14.64
CA ARG A 842 14.09 -24.81 -15.80
C ARG A 842 14.75 -23.51 -16.23
N MET A 843 16.07 -23.40 -16.00
CA MET A 843 16.87 -22.24 -16.34
C MET A 843 18.04 -22.62 -17.26
N VAL A 844 18.30 -21.76 -18.24
CA VAL A 844 19.52 -21.78 -19.04
C VAL A 844 20.31 -20.52 -18.71
N PHE A 845 21.53 -20.68 -18.24
CA PHE A 845 22.37 -19.59 -17.79
C PHE A 845 23.39 -19.21 -18.87
N LEU A 846 23.43 -17.93 -19.21
CA LEU A 846 24.51 -17.34 -19.96
C LEU A 846 25.22 -16.32 -19.10
N MET A 847 26.46 -16.62 -18.73
CA MET A 847 27.36 -15.73 -18.02
C MET A 847 28.23 -14.99 -19.02
N VAL A 848 28.40 -13.68 -18.83
CA VAL A 848 29.32 -12.86 -19.62
C VAL A 848 30.35 -12.26 -18.66
N THR A 849 31.61 -12.52 -18.93
CA THR A 849 32.77 -12.02 -18.18
C THR A 849 33.73 -11.35 -19.17
N ALA A 850 34.55 -10.43 -18.70
CA ALA A 850 35.59 -9.81 -19.53
C ALA A 850 36.85 -9.56 -18.73
N ASP A 851 38.00 -9.51 -19.41
CA ASP A 851 39.21 -8.93 -18.83
C ASP A 851 38.98 -7.45 -18.50
N PRO A 852 39.38 -6.98 -17.31
CA PRO A 852 39.18 -5.59 -16.93
C PRO A 852 40.08 -4.67 -17.76
N ALA A 853 39.53 -3.55 -18.24
CA ALA A 853 40.31 -2.53 -18.95
C ALA A 853 41.36 -1.86 -18.04
N GLU A 854 41.03 -1.68 -16.76
CA GLU A 854 41.90 -1.20 -15.69
C GLU A 854 41.65 -2.08 -14.47
N ASP A 855 42.68 -2.79 -13.98
CA ASP A 855 42.58 -3.63 -12.79
C ASP A 855 43.15 -2.91 -11.55
N LEU A 856 42.62 -3.25 -10.37
CA LEU A 856 42.97 -2.64 -9.10
C LEU A 856 43.44 -3.69 -8.10
N ALA A 857 44.56 -3.45 -7.43
CA ALA A 857 44.98 -4.28 -6.31
C ALA A 857 44.00 -4.18 -5.14
N VAL A 858 43.76 -5.30 -4.44
CA VAL A 858 43.08 -5.29 -3.14
C VAL A 858 44.17 -5.21 -2.06
N PRO A 859 44.30 -4.09 -1.30
CA PRO A 859 45.34 -3.96 -0.30
C PRO A 859 45.34 -5.10 0.71
N GLY A 860 46.51 -5.69 0.96
CA GLY A 860 46.67 -6.82 1.88
C GLY A 860 46.28 -8.19 1.31
N ALA A 861 45.68 -8.26 0.11
CA ALA A 861 45.37 -9.53 -0.55
C ALA A 861 46.45 -9.94 -1.56
N ALA A 862 46.51 -11.23 -1.87
CA ALA A 862 47.40 -11.77 -2.91
C ALA A 862 46.85 -11.62 -4.34
N TYR A 863 45.68 -10.98 -4.49
CA TYR A 863 44.92 -10.88 -5.74
C TYR A 863 44.40 -9.46 -5.96
N THR A 864 43.98 -9.16 -7.20
CA THR A 864 43.33 -7.91 -7.61
C THR A 864 41.81 -8.05 -7.60
N PHE A 865 41.09 -6.94 -7.81
CA PHE A 865 39.64 -6.95 -7.98
C PHE A 865 39.21 -7.75 -9.21
N GLY A 866 39.94 -7.66 -10.34
CA GLY A 866 39.67 -8.45 -11.53
C GLY A 866 39.83 -9.96 -11.28
N VAL A 867 40.88 -10.35 -10.54
CA VAL A 867 41.06 -11.77 -10.13
C VAL A 867 39.95 -12.22 -9.18
N LEU A 868 39.53 -11.37 -8.25
CA LEU A 868 38.41 -11.66 -7.34
C LEU A 868 37.10 -11.88 -8.12
N GLU A 869 36.76 -10.97 -9.02
CA GLU A 869 35.56 -11.06 -9.85
C GLU A 869 35.59 -12.31 -10.75
N HIS A 870 36.72 -12.58 -11.41
CA HIS A 870 36.86 -13.77 -12.25
C HIS A 870 36.74 -15.07 -11.42
N ALA A 871 37.32 -15.12 -10.23
CA ALA A 871 37.16 -16.26 -9.31
C ALA A 871 35.72 -16.43 -8.81
N GLN A 872 34.96 -15.33 -8.66
CA GLN A 872 33.53 -15.39 -8.33
C GLN A 872 32.72 -15.97 -9.50
N ALA A 873 32.97 -15.48 -10.71
CA ALA A 873 32.34 -15.98 -11.93
C ALA A 873 32.60 -17.47 -12.15
N MET A 874 33.85 -17.89 -12.09
CA MET A 874 34.23 -19.30 -12.26
C MET A 874 33.72 -20.19 -11.12
N GLY A 875 33.77 -19.69 -9.88
CA GLY A 875 33.21 -20.41 -8.73
C GLY A 875 31.71 -20.66 -8.87
N ASP A 876 30.97 -19.69 -9.40
CA ASP A 876 29.54 -19.83 -9.67
C ASP A 876 29.24 -20.77 -10.84
N LEU A 877 29.97 -20.62 -11.97
CA LEU A 877 29.84 -21.52 -13.12
C LEU A 877 30.08 -22.98 -12.72
N GLN A 878 31.14 -23.25 -11.96
CA GLN A 878 31.45 -24.58 -11.46
C GLN A 878 30.40 -25.10 -10.47
N ALA A 879 29.76 -24.22 -9.69
CA ALA A 879 28.66 -24.61 -8.81
C ALA A 879 27.43 -25.02 -9.61
N LEU A 880 27.06 -24.25 -10.64
CA LEU A 880 25.92 -24.54 -11.50
C LEU A 880 26.13 -25.82 -12.32
N VAL A 881 27.27 -25.94 -13.02
CA VAL A 881 27.61 -27.14 -13.81
C VAL A 881 27.73 -28.37 -12.90
N GLY A 882 28.30 -28.22 -11.70
CA GLY A 882 28.38 -29.30 -10.72
C GLY A 882 27.03 -29.79 -10.19
N LEU A 883 25.96 -29.00 -10.36
CA LEU A 883 24.57 -29.38 -10.08
C LEU A 883 23.84 -29.91 -11.33
N GLY A 884 24.53 -30.04 -12.47
CA GLY A 884 23.94 -30.47 -13.74
C GLY A 884 23.15 -29.37 -14.47
N ARG A 885 23.25 -28.10 -14.03
CA ARG A 885 22.56 -26.98 -14.70
C ARG A 885 23.17 -26.73 -16.08
N ARG A 886 22.33 -26.25 -17.01
CA ARG A 886 22.77 -25.72 -18.31
C ARG A 886 23.33 -24.32 -18.12
N ALA A 887 24.63 -24.24 -17.88
CA ALA A 887 25.31 -22.99 -17.59
C ALA A 887 26.55 -22.83 -18.47
N TYR A 888 26.59 -21.70 -19.17
CA TYR A 888 27.62 -21.35 -20.13
C TYR A 888 28.22 -20.00 -19.75
N ALA A 889 29.53 -19.84 -19.92
CA ALA A 889 30.24 -18.59 -19.71
C ALA A 889 30.98 -18.17 -20.98
N LEU A 890 30.68 -16.98 -21.47
CA LEU A 890 31.43 -16.27 -22.50
C LEU A 890 32.43 -15.33 -21.81
N HIS A 891 33.71 -15.64 -21.94
CA HIS A 891 34.80 -14.80 -21.49
C HIS A 891 35.36 -13.99 -22.66
N LEU A 892 35.44 -12.68 -22.48
CA LEU A 892 35.80 -11.70 -23.51
C LEU A 892 37.14 -11.05 -23.17
N ARG A 893 37.94 -10.70 -24.18
CA ARG A 893 39.20 -9.96 -23.99
C ARG A 893 39.02 -8.52 -23.51
N SER A 894 37.83 -7.95 -23.66
CA SER A 894 37.53 -6.60 -23.18
C SER A 894 36.03 -6.41 -22.93
N PRO A 895 35.65 -5.45 -22.06
CA PRO A 895 34.24 -5.15 -21.79
C PRO A 895 33.50 -4.58 -23.00
N ASP A 896 34.20 -3.93 -23.94
CA ASP A 896 33.60 -3.33 -25.14
C ASP A 896 32.98 -4.37 -26.08
N GLU A 897 33.54 -5.60 -26.08
CA GLU A 897 33.01 -6.73 -26.85
C GLU A 897 31.67 -7.23 -26.29
N ALA A 898 31.36 -6.99 -25.01
CA ALA A 898 30.11 -7.44 -24.40
C ALA A 898 28.88 -6.78 -25.07
N ALA A 899 29.01 -5.53 -25.51
CA ALA A 899 27.94 -4.85 -26.22
C ALA A 899 27.66 -5.50 -27.59
N VAL A 900 28.67 -6.06 -28.24
CA VAL A 900 28.51 -6.82 -29.49
C VAL A 900 27.76 -8.12 -29.19
N VAL A 901 28.19 -8.88 -28.17
CA VAL A 901 27.53 -10.13 -27.74
C VAL A 901 26.04 -9.90 -27.47
N LEU A 902 25.71 -8.87 -26.68
CA LEU A 902 24.31 -8.55 -26.34
C LEU A 902 23.49 -8.13 -27.57
N ARG A 903 24.08 -7.39 -28.51
CA ARG A 903 23.41 -7.04 -29.78
C ARG A 903 23.20 -8.25 -30.67
N THR A 904 24.17 -9.15 -30.76
CA THR A 904 24.07 -10.40 -31.52
C THR A 904 22.99 -11.31 -30.95
N LEU A 905 22.95 -11.48 -29.63
CA LEU A 905 21.86 -12.16 -28.92
C LEU A 905 20.49 -11.55 -29.26
N ALA A 906 20.39 -10.21 -29.24
CA ALA A 906 19.16 -9.51 -29.57
C ALA A 906 18.74 -9.72 -31.04
N ALA A 907 19.70 -9.75 -31.96
CA ALA A 907 19.44 -9.96 -33.39
C ALA A 907 18.92 -11.39 -33.67
N ILE A 908 19.60 -12.41 -33.13
CA ILE A 908 19.24 -13.84 -33.32
C ILE A 908 17.84 -14.13 -32.75
N THR A 909 17.54 -13.59 -31.58
CA THR A 909 16.22 -13.75 -30.96
C THR A 909 15.12 -13.01 -31.73
N GLY A 910 15.47 -11.99 -32.51
CA GLY A 910 14.53 -11.26 -33.37
C GLY A 910 14.22 -11.96 -34.70
N THR A 911 15.19 -12.65 -35.31
CA THR A 911 15.05 -13.30 -36.64
C THR A 911 14.24 -14.59 -36.62
N HIS A 912 14.20 -15.32 -35.49
CA HIS A 912 13.33 -16.49 -35.34
C HIS A 912 11.81 -16.21 -35.45
N ARG A 913 11.38 -14.94 -35.56
CA ARG A 913 9.97 -14.56 -35.87
C ARG A 913 9.53 -14.88 -37.30
N THR A 914 10.44 -15.10 -38.25
CA THR A 914 10.05 -15.29 -39.66
C THR A 914 9.95 -16.75 -40.10
N GLY A 915 10.37 -17.71 -39.27
CA GLY A 915 10.49 -19.12 -39.67
C GLY A 915 9.42 -20.08 -39.14
N THR A 916 8.66 -19.69 -38.12
CA THR A 916 7.61 -20.53 -37.52
C THR A 916 6.42 -19.66 -37.12
N ALA A 917 5.55 -19.40 -38.09
CA ALA A 917 4.17 -18.95 -37.89
C ALA A 917 3.23 -20.06 -38.36
#